data_AF-A0A923UUE3-F1
#
_entry.id   AF-A0A923UUE3-F1
#
_cell.length_a   1.000
_cell.length_b   1.000
_cell.length_c   1.000
_cell.angle_alpha   90.00
_cell.angle_beta   90.00
_cell.angle_gamma   90.00
#
_symmetry.space_group_name_H-M   'P 1'
#
loop_
_entity.id
_entity.type
_entity.pdbx_description
1 polymer ?
#
loop_
_entity_poly.entity_id
_entity_poly.type
_entity_poly.pdbx_seq_one_letter_code
_entity_poly.pdbx_strand_id
1 'polypeptide(L)'
;FNALFLGMSLGYEFSFNYVFIALFISAILILLLITVWLKGLFSVYNLPFLSLPFIISYWIVSLAAANFSNIQLDESHIYTVNELARNQSSTWYMFVHVIDDINLFPFALNYFKTLAGTFFQTSLLAGICVASGLLYSSRIAFSLSVIGFGMAYVFYAMFGADVADLNHNLLGANFIFLAIAIGCFFLLPNAQTYLTVVILVPILMLVALSFGKILEVFQLKAYSLSFSVVCTAFLFSLNQRWLQRYLQLVTVQYFSAEKTIYKYLNSVQRFKNEHLYKLSLPFAGEWNVSQGYDGKITHLGDWSKALDFVIVDTKNRSYREPTRTNEDFTVNNFYCYNKEIYAPYDGYIYDIVNTINDNDVGDVNMEQNWGNTVVINHLNGLFSQISHIKKDSFGVFIGQYVTKGTYLATCGNTGRSPEPHIHFQLQTIPTIGAKTLAYPIAYFIERIGTHKTLRISTVPTVNSYISNVQVNELLATSFSFLPGHKLSFENEKTKLVTYWEVFTDAYNRTYIHCVQSQSYAYFVNDGTMLYFTDFEGDKTSLLFNFYLAAYRQLLGYYENINVQDNVPLVHFNNKIVLFFQDFIAPFYLFTNANYSATFTYVDDAYAPQQLVIASEVNAKVMNKTFKKINYELELKDNKLRKFIIHNKNKTESYICTRIN
;
A
#
# COMPACT_ATOMS: atom_id res chain seq x y z
N PHE A 1 15.42 8.85 -22.17
CA PHE A 1 14.80 10.12 -22.58
C PHE A 1 15.83 11.23 -22.81
N ASN A 2 16.84 11.44 -21.95
CA ASN A 2 17.84 12.51 -22.18
C ASN A 2 18.53 12.45 -23.56
N ALA A 3 18.86 11.25 -24.06
CA ALA A 3 19.45 11.08 -25.40
C ALA A 3 18.49 11.52 -26.52
N LEU A 4 17.19 11.30 -26.32
CA LEU A 4 16.15 11.73 -27.25
C LEU A 4 16.08 13.26 -27.31
N PHE A 5 16.03 13.92 -26.15
CA PHE A 5 16.04 15.39 -26.06
C PHE A 5 17.31 16.00 -26.64
N LEU A 6 18.49 15.43 -26.32
CA LEU A 6 19.75 15.90 -26.88
C LEU A 6 19.73 15.78 -28.40
N GLY A 7 19.34 14.63 -28.93
CA GLY A 7 19.32 14.42 -30.37
C GLY A 7 18.34 15.32 -31.11
N MET A 8 17.13 15.51 -30.57
CA MET A 8 16.16 16.46 -31.14
C MET A 8 16.67 17.89 -31.08
N SER A 9 17.27 18.31 -29.97
CA SER A 9 17.79 19.68 -29.83
C SER A 9 18.93 19.98 -30.80
N LEU A 10 19.85 19.03 -30.99
CA LEU A 10 20.97 19.19 -31.92
C LEU A 10 20.49 19.13 -33.37
N GLY A 11 19.56 18.23 -33.69
CA GLY A 11 18.96 18.14 -35.03
C GLY A 11 18.06 19.33 -35.37
N TYR A 12 17.56 20.06 -34.37
CA TYR A 12 16.82 21.30 -34.55
C TYR A 12 17.73 22.52 -34.76
N GLU A 13 18.96 22.48 -34.24
CA GLU A 13 19.88 23.63 -34.25
C GLU A 13 20.94 23.57 -35.34
N PHE A 14 21.39 22.37 -35.71
CA PHE A 14 22.48 22.16 -36.64
C PHE A 14 22.01 21.44 -37.91
N SER A 15 22.57 21.85 -39.05
CA SER A 15 22.29 21.20 -40.33
C SER A 15 22.87 19.79 -40.40
N PHE A 16 22.16 18.88 -41.06
CA PHE A 16 22.56 17.48 -41.15
C PHE A 16 23.66 17.26 -42.20
N ASN A 17 24.90 17.08 -41.76
CA ASN A 17 26.06 16.79 -42.60
C ASN A 17 27.05 15.81 -41.90
N TYR A 18 28.15 15.44 -42.56
CA TYR A 18 29.12 14.49 -41.97
C TYR A 18 29.81 15.02 -40.70
N VAL A 19 29.97 16.34 -40.57
CA VAL A 19 30.53 17.00 -39.37
C VAL A 19 29.52 16.91 -38.21
N PHE A 20 28.24 17.11 -38.50
CA PHE A 20 27.15 16.92 -37.54
C PHE A 20 27.12 15.49 -36.99
N ILE A 21 27.31 14.48 -37.84
CA ILE A 21 27.35 13.07 -37.38
C ILE A 21 28.48 12.87 -36.35
N ALA A 22 29.67 13.42 -36.61
CA ALA A 22 30.77 13.34 -35.66
C ALA A 22 30.44 14.07 -34.34
N LEU A 23 29.91 15.29 -34.42
CA LEU A 23 29.46 16.07 -33.26
C LEU A 23 28.40 15.33 -32.44
N PHE A 24 27.43 14.71 -33.12
CA PHE A 24 26.33 13.97 -32.52
C PHE A 24 26.82 12.72 -31.77
N ILE A 25 27.75 11.96 -32.35
CA ILE A 25 28.38 10.82 -31.67
C ILE A 25 29.14 11.29 -30.42
N SER A 26 29.92 12.36 -30.53
CA SER A 26 30.61 12.95 -29.38
C SER A 26 29.64 13.43 -28.30
N ALA A 27 28.53 14.05 -28.69
CA ALA A 27 27.49 14.52 -27.78
C ALA A 27 26.83 13.37 -27.00
N ILE A 28 26.56 12.23 -27.66
CA ILE A 28 26.03 11.03 -27.00
C ILE A 28 27.01 10.46 -25.97
N LEU A 29 28.30 10.42 -26.29
CA LEU A 29 29.33 9.95 -25.35
C LEU A 29 29.44 10.86 -24.12
N ILE A 30 29.45 12.19 -24.34
CA ILE A 30 29.41 13.18 -23.26
C ILE A 30 28.17 12.98 -22.39
N LEU A 31 27.02 12.76 -23.01
CA LEU A 31 25.76 12.52 -22.30
C LEU A 31 25.80 11.26 -21.44
N LEU A 32 26.39 10.17 -21.94
CA LEU A 32 26.55 8.95 -21.15
C LEU A 32 27.37 9.22 -19.89
N LEU A 33 28.52 9.89 -20.03
CA LEU A 33 29.39 10.22 -18.91
C LEU A 33 28.69 11.10 -17.88
N ILE A 34 28.01 12.16 -18.31
CA ILE A 34 27.27 13.06 -17.42
C ILE A 34 26.10 12.33 -16.74
N THR A 35 25.40 11.47 -17.46
CA THR A 35 24.28 10.70 -16.89
C THR A 35 24.76 9.77 -15.78
N VAL A 36 25.87 9.04 -15.99
CA VAL A 36 26.45 8.16 -14.98
C VAL A 36 26.93 8.97 -13.77
N TRP A 37 27.61 10.09 -14.01
CA TRP A 37 28.11 10.97 -12.95
C TRP A 37 26.97 11.55 -12.08
N LEU A 38 25.95 12.14 -12.71
CA LEU A 38 24.81 12.72 -11.98
C LEU A 38 23.97 11.65 -11.29
N LYS A 39 23.82 10.45 -11.87
CA LYS A 39 23.15 9.34 -11.19
C LYS A 39 23.82 9.01 -9.87
N GLY A 40 25.14 8.89 -9.83
CA GLY A 40 25.89 8.63 -8.60
C GLY A 40 25.71 9.72 -7.55
N LEU A 41 25.79 11.00 -7.95
CA LEU A 41 25.64 12.14 -7.04
C LEU A 41 24.22 12.23 -6.45
N PHE A 42 23.19 12.11 -7.28
CA PHE A 42 21.80 12.28 -6.85
C PHE A 42 21.26 11.06 -6.09
N SER A 43 21.76 9.85 -6.38
CA SER A 43 21.31 8.62 -5.70
C SER A 43 21.61 8.63 -4.20
N VAL A 44 22.66 9.33 -3.76
CA VAL A 44 23.00 9.46 -2.32
C VAL A 44 21.86 10.07 -1.52
N TYR A 45 21.08 10.96 -2.14
CA TYR A 45 19.95 11.65 -1.51
C TYR A 45 18.58 11.12 -1.95
N ASN A 46 18.54 9.97 -2.63
CA ASN A 46 17.32 9.41 -3.24
C ASN A 46 16.61 10.40 -4.19
N LEU A 47 17.38 11.18 -4.96
CA LEU A 47 16.84 12.15 -5.91
C LEU A 47 16.99 11.68 -7.37
N PRO A 48 16.07 12.08 -8.26
CA PRO A 48 16.23 11.89 -9.69
C PRO A 48 17.11 12.99 -10.31
N PHE A 49 17.93 12.65 -11.30
CA PHE A 49 18.72 13.65 -12.06
C PHE A 49 17.92 14.35 -13.18
N LEU A 50 16.72 13.84 -13.50
CA LEU A 50 15.78 14.42 -14.47
C LEU A 50 16.44 14.77 -15.82
N SER A 51 16.25 16.00 -16.32
CA SER A 51 16.76 16.46 -17.62
C SER A 51 18.14 17.13 -17.53
N LEU A 52 18.76 17.18 -16.35
CA LEU A 52 20.08 17.80 -16.17
C LEU A 52 21.16 17.22 -17.10
N PRO A 53 21.25 15.88 -17.32
CA PRO A 53 22.24 15.35 -18.25
C PRO A 53 22.09 15.90 -19.66
N PHE A 54 20.86 15.99 -20.16
CA PHE A 54 20.58 16.56 -21.48
C PHE A 54 21.05 18.02 -21.56
N ILE A 55 20.70 18.84 -20.58
CA ILE A 55 20.98 20.27 -20.59
C ILE A 55 22.49 20.54 -20.55
N ILE A 56 23.22 19.88 -19.65
CA ILE A 56 24.67 20.07 -19.53
C ILE A 56 25.39 19.59 -20.80
N SER A 57 25.00 18.44 -21.36
CA SER A 57 25.56 17.96 -22.62
C SER A 57 25.28 18.92 -23.78
N TYR A 58 24.06 19.45 -23.87
CA TYR A 58 23.69 20.42 -24.89
C TYR A 58 24.53 21.70 -24.76
N TRP A 59 24.70 22.25 -23.55
CA TRP A 59 25.51 23.46 -23.35
C TRP A 59 26.98 23.25 -23.72
N ILE A 60 27.56 22.12 -23.35
CA ILE A 60 28.94 21.79 -23.73
C ILE A 60 29.08 21.78 -25.26
N VAL A 61 28.14 21.14 -25.95
CA VAL A 61 28.16 21.01 -27.41
C VAL A 61 27.90 22.35 -28.09
N SER A 62 26.88 23.10 -27.66
CA SER A 62 26.48 24.38 -28.25
C SER A 62 27.57 25.45 -28.07
N LEU A 63 28.16 25.56 -26.87
CA LEU A 63 29.30 26.47 -26.63
C LEU A 63 30.55 26.06 -27.41
N ALA A 64 30.84 24.76 -27.50
CA ALA A 64 31.97 24.27 -28.28
C ALA A 64 31.75 24.52 -29.79
N ALA A 65 30.53 24.34 -30.28
CA ALA A 65 30.17 24.48 -31.69
C ALA A 65 30.50 25.87 -32.24
N ALA A 66 30.36 26.92 -31.42
CA ALA A 66 30.71 28.29 -31.79
C ALA A 66 32.19 28.48 -32.20
N ASN A 67 33.08 27.55 -31.82
CA ASN A 67 34.51 27.61 -32.18
C ASN A 67 34.84 26.89 -33.51
N PHE A 68 33.87 26.23 -34.15
CA PHE A 68 34.12 25.41 -35.34
C PHE A 68 33.40 25.98 -36.56
N SER A 69 34.16 26.45 -37.56
CA SER A 69 33.61 27.05 -38.79
C SER A 69 32.84 26.07 -39.69
N ASN A 70 33.10 24.77 -39.56
CA ASN A 70 32.48 23.73 -40.38
C ASN A 70 31.15 23.21 -39.80
N ILE A 71 30.76 23.69 -38.62
CA ILE A 71 29.46 23.39 -38.02
C ILE A 71 28.49 24.46 -38.50
N GLN A 72 27.58 24.08 -39.39
CA GLN A 72 26.57 24.98 -39.94
C GLN A 72 25.27 24.90 -39.13
N LEU A 73 24.79 26.04 -38.68
CA LEU A 73 23.47 26.17 -38.05
C LEU A 73 22.36 25.94 -39.08
N ASP A 74 21.26 25.32 -38.64
CA ASP A 74 20.07 25.21 -39.46
C ASP A 74 19.24 26.51 -39.37
N GLU A 75 19.33 27.35 -40.40
CA GLU A 75 18.59 28.61 -40.50
C GLU A 75 17.13 28.42 -40.97
N SER A 76 16.73 27.19 -41.33
CA SER A 76 15.40 26.92 -41.88
C SER A 76 14.27 27.22 -40.89
N HIS A 77 14.57 27.24 -39.59
CA HIS A 77 13.65 27.53 -38.50
C HIS A 77 13.75 28.96 -37.94
N ILE A 78 14.69 29.77 -38.46
CA ILE A 78 14.98 31.12 -37.94
C ILE A 78 14.12 32.18 -38.65
N TYR A 79 13.78 31.97 -39.92
CA TYR A 79 13.00 32.91 -40.72
C TYR A 79 11.69 32.28 -41.22
N THR A 80 10.56 32.94 -40.96
CA THR A 80 9.21 32.54 -41.42
C THR A 80 9.11 32.37 -42.95
N VAL A 81 9.96 33.07 -43.71
CA VAL A 81 10.06 32.96 -45.18
C VAL A 81 10.62 31.59 -45.61
N ASN A 82 11.53 31.00 -44.83
CA ASN A 82 12.10 29.67 -45.11
C ASN A 82 11.09 28.56 -44.79
N GLU A 83 10.25 28.73 -43.76
CA GLU A 83 9.13 27.83 -43.49
C GLU A 83 8.10 27.88 -44.63
N LEU A 84 7.74 29.07 -45.13
CA LEU A 84 6.83 29.24 -46.28
C LEU A 84 7.38 28.60 -47.58
N ALA A 85 8.70 28.62 -47.80
CA ALA A 85 9.33 27.93 -48.93
C ALA A 85 9.33 26.39 -48.78
N ARG A 86 9.42 25.90 -47.53
CA ARG A 86 9.32 24.48 -47.18
C ARG A 86 7.88 23.95 -47.32
N ASN A 87 6.88 24.79 -47.02
CA ASN A 87 5.44 24.51 -47.26
C ASN A 87 5.16 24.13 -48.72
N GLN A 88 5.88 24.72 -49.67
CA GLN A 88 5.65 24.50 -51.10
C GLN A 88 6.36 23.24 -51.66
N SER A 89 7.30 22.64 -50.92
CA SER A 89 8.20 21.60 -51.44
C SER A 89 8.11 20.24 -50.75
N SER A 90 7.54 20.14 -49.53
CA SER A 90 7.46 18.88 -48.79
C SER A 90 6.03 18.42 -48.51
N THR A 91 5.63 17.31 -49.13
CA THR A 91 4.33 16.65 -48.87
C THR A 91 4.16 16.23 -47.41
N TRP A 92 5.26 15.84 -46.74
CA TRP A 92 5.24 15.46 -45.33
C TRP A 92 4.99 16.65 -44.42
N TYR A 93 5.63 17.79 -44.69
CA TYR A 93 5.40 19.02 -43.94
C TYR A 93 3.93 19.45 -44.06
N MET A 94 3.39 19.48 -45.29
CA MET A 94 1.97 19.82 -45.50
C MET A 94 1.04 18.92 -44.69
N PHE A 95 1.27 17.60 -44.69
CA PHE A 95 0.48 16.63 -43.91
C PHE A 95 0.49 16.94 -42.40
N VAL A 96 1.68 17.22 -41.83
CA VAL A 96 1.83 17.50 -40.41
C VAL A 96 1.16 18.82 -40.00
N HIS A 97 1.06 19.79 -40.91
CA HIS A 97 0.48 21.11 -40.66
C HIS A 97 -0.95 21.29 -41.21
N VAL A 98 -1.62 20.24 -41.70
CA VAL A 98 -2.97 20.30 -42.33
C VAL A 98 -4.01 21.01 -41.45
N ILE A 99 -3.89 20.89 -40.13
CA ILE A 99 -4.89 21.37 -39.19
C ILE A 99 -4.47 22.62 -38.42
N ASP A 100 -3.31 23.20 -38.72
CA ASP A 100 -2.78 24.34 -37.97
C ASP A 100 -3.66 25.59 -38.07
N ASP A 101 -4.42 25.71 -39.16
CA ASP A 101 -5.37 26.80 -39.43
C ASP A 101 -6.77 26.58 -38.81
N ILE A 102 -7.01 25.47 -38.10
CA ILE A 102 -8.29 25.25 -37.41
C ILE A 102 -8.46 26.26 -36.28
N ASN A 103 -9.59 26.97 -36.29
CA ASN A 103 -9.93 27.97 -35.28
C ASN A 103 -10.32 27.31 -33.94
N LEU A 104 -9.33 26.99 -33.11
CA LEU A 104 -9.49 26.52 -31.73
C LEU A 104 -9.48 27.70 -30.75
N PHE A 105 -10.15 27.54 -29.59
CA PHE A 105 -10.05 28.53 -28.52
C PHE A 105 -8.58 28.70 -28.05
N PRO A 106 -8.09 29.93 -27.75
CA PRO A 106 -6.66 30.21 -27.59
C PRO A 106 -5.92 29.34 -26.57
N PHE A 107 -6.60 28.94 -25.49
CA PHE A 107 -6.02 28.03 -24.50
C PHE A 107 -5.64 26.67 -25.11
N ALA A 108 -6.56 26.05 -25.86
CA ALA A 108 -6.35 24.72 -26.44
C ALA A 108 -5.26 24.75 -27.52
N LEU A 109 -5.25 25.81 -28.36
CA LEU A 109 -4.22 26.01 -29.37
C LEU A 109 -2.82 26.06 -28.75
N ASN A 110 -2.63 26.90 -27.74
CA ASN A 110 -1.33 27.03 -27.06
C ASN A 110 -0.95 25.77 -26.29
N TYR A 111 -1.92 25.08 -25.66
CA TYR A 111 -1.65 23.81 -24.98
C TYR A 111 -1.11 22.74 -25.93
N PHE A 112 -1.77 22.53 -27.08
CA PHE A 112 -1.32 21.53 -28.05
C PHE A 112 0.00 21.94 -28.71
N LYS A 113 0.19 23.23 -29.05
CA LYS A 113 1.47 23.72 -29.57
C LYS A 113 2.60 23.55 -28.54
N THR A 114 2.34 23.78 -27.26
CA THR A 114 3.30 23.51 -26.19
C THR A 114 3.65 22.03 -26.09
N LEU A 115 2.66 21.13 -26.18
CA LEU A 115 2.91 19.69 -26.21
C LEU A 115 3.70 19.25 -27.44
N ALA A 116 3.44 19.82 -28.63
CA ALA A 116 4.28 19.60 -29.81
C ALA A 116 5.71 20.11 -29.57
N GLY A 117 5.83 21.28 -28.96
CA GLY A 117 7.09 21.93 -28.60
C GLY A 117 7.95 21.09 -27.67
N THR A 118 7.35 20.20 -26.86
CA THR A 118 8.11 19.22 -26.04
C THR A 118 9.05 18.34 -26.87
N PHE A 119 8.72 18.14 -28.16
CA PHE A 119 9.50 17.38 -29.14
C PHE A 119 10.10 18.27 -30.24
N PHE A 120 10.26 19.57 -29.99
CA PHE A 120 10.79 20.55 -30.94
C PHE A 120 9.97 20.63 -32.24
N GLN A 121 8.64 20.48 -32.13
CA GLN A 121 7.69 20.62 -33.24
C GLN A 121 6.71 21.77 -32.96
N THR A 122 6.22 22.42 -34.01
CA THR A 122 5.26 23.54 -33.91
C THR A 122 3.84 23.18 -34.37
N SER A 123 3.67 21.99 -34.96
CA SER A 123 2.41 21.51 -35.52
C SER A 123 1.36 21.21 -34.45
N LEU A 124 0.12 21.62 -34.74
CA LEU A 124 -1.04 21.30 -33.92
C LEU A 124 -1.33 19.79 -33.91
N LEU A 125 -1.18 19.10 -35.05
CA LEU A 125 -1.39 17.66 -35.17
C LEU A 125 -0.43 16.87 -34.28
N ALA A 126 0.85 17.24 -34.29
CA ALA A 126 1.84 16.63 -33.41
C ALA A 126 1.44 16.78 -31.93
N GLY A 127 0.98 17.98 -31.54
CA GLY A 127 0.48 18.26 -30.20
C GLY A 127 -0.71 17.40 -29.78
N ILE A 128 -1.70 17.24 -30.66
CA ILE A 128 -2.88 16.39 -30.44
C ILE A 128 -2.48 14.92 -30.31
N CYS A 129 -1.54 14.45 -31.13
CA CYS A 129 -1.01 13.08 -31.04
C CYS A 129 -0.32 12.84 -29.69
N VAL A 130 0.52 13.77 -29.23
CA VAL A 130 1.19 13.70 -27.92
C VAL A 130 0.16 13.71 -26.78
N ALA A 131 -0.82 14.63 -26.84
CA ALA A 131 -1.90 14.71 -25.87
C ALA A 131 -2.72 13.41 -25.79
N SER A 132 -3.04 12.82 -26.94
CA SER A 132 -3.79 11.56 -27.04
C SER A 132 -2.97 10.38 -26.50
N GLY A 133 -1.68 10.33 -26.78
CA GLY A 133 -0.76 9.34 -26.22
C GLY A 133 -0.65 9.45 -24.70
N LEU A 134 -0.56 10.68 -24.17
CA LEU A 134 -0.55 10.94 -22.73
C LEU A 134 -1.86 10.52 -22.07
N LEU A 135 -3.01 10.88 -22.65
CA LEU A 135 -4.34 10.49 -22.16
C LEU A 135 -4.54 8.97 -22.15
N TYR A 136 -4.07 8.28 -23.21
CA TYR A 136 -4.10 6.82 -23.29
C TYR A 136 -3.25 6.18 -22.19
N SER A 137 -2.03 6.69 -21.99
CA SER A 137 -1.11 6.17 -20.99
C SER A 137 -1.58 6.43 -19.56
N SER A 138 -1.93 7.67 -19.23
CA SER A 138 -2.38 8.07 -17.90
C SER A 138 -3.33 9.27 -17.94
N ARG A 139 -4.55 9.06 -17.46
CA ARG A 139 -5.60 10.08 -17.29
C ARG A 139 -5.20 11.07 -16.21
N ILE A 140 -4.57 10.59 -15.14
CA ILE A 140 -4.07 11.43 -14.05
C ILE A 140 -2.98 12.37 -14.58
N ALA A 141 -1.98 11.83 -15.28
CA ALA A 141 -0.90 12.66 -15.86
C ALA A 141 -1.43 13.67 -16.88
N PHE A 142 -2.40 13.28 -17.72
CA PHE A 142 -3.07 14.20 -18.64
C PHE A 142 -3.83 15.32 -17.91
N SER A 143 -4.55 15.00 -16.83
CA SER A 143 -5.23 16.04 -16.04
C SER A 143 -4.24 17.02 -15.41
N LEU A 144 -3.10 16.52 -14.91
CA LEU A 144 -2.05 17.34 -14.33
C LEU A 144 -1.33 18.17 -15.40
N SER A 145 -1.13 17.67 -16.62
CA SER A 145 -0.54 18.47 -17.70
C SER A 145 -1.43 19.65 -18.07
N VAL A 146 -2.75 19.44 -18.14
CA VAL A 146 -3.72 20.51 -18.39
C VAL A 146 -3.72 21.52 -17.24
N ILE A 147 -3.66 21.08 -15.97
CA ILE A 147 -3.61 21.99 -14.81
C ILE A 147 -2.30 22.77 -14.76
N GLY A 148 -1.16 22.10 -14.92
CA GLY A 148 0.16 22.74 -14.88
C GLY A 148 0.30 23.81 -15.95
N PHE A 149 -0.07 23.49 -17.20
CA PHE A 149 -0.10 24.46 -18.29
C PHE A 149 -1.18 25.53 -18.09
N GLY A 150 -2.38 25.13 -17.64
CA GLY A 150 -3.49 26.02 -17.32
C GLY A 150 -3.12 27.12 -16.34
N MET A 151 -2.48 26.75 -15.24
CA MET A 151 -2.00 27.71 -14.26
C MET A 151 -0.94 28.63 -14.86
N ALA A 152 0.02 28.10 -15.62
CA ALA A 152 1.05 28.91 -16.28
C ALA A 152 0.43 29.92 -17.26
N TYR A 153 -0.52 29.49 -18.09
CA TYR A 153 -1.27 30.34 -19.02
C TYR A 153 -1.95 31.50 -18.29
N VAL A 154 -2.65 31.21 -17.19
CA VAL A 154 -3.33 32.23 -16.37
C VAL A 154 -2.33 33.20 -15.75
N PHE A 155 -1.22 32.71 -15.20
CA PHE A 155 -0.20 33.57 -14.61
C PHE A 155 0.50 34.46 -15.65
N TYR A 156 0.85 33.93 -16.82
CA TYR A 156 1.44 34.73 -17.91
C TYR A 156 0.48 35.85 -18.34
N ALA A 157 -0.79 35.51 -18.57
CA ALA A 157 -1.80 36.49 -18.92
C ALA A 157 -2.00 37.55 -17.81
N MET A 158 -1.98 37.14 -16.54
CA MET A 158 -2.13 38.03 -15.39
C MET A 158 -0.95 39.01 -15.23
N PHE A 159 0.27 38.56 -15.52
CA PHE A 159 1.47 39.41 -15.46
C PHE A 159 1.75 40.19 -16.77
N GLY A 160 0.87 40.06 -17.77
CA GLY A 160 1.00 40.77 -19.05
C GLY A 160 2.11 40.24 -19.96
N ALA A 161 2.54 38.99 -19.78
CA ALA A 161 3.48 38.31 -20.67
C ALA A 161 2.75 37.71 -21.88
N ASP A 162 3.45 37.59 -23.02
CA ASP A 162 2.88 36.90 -24.18
C ASP A 162 2.80 35.40 -23.90
N VAL A 163 1.59 34.86 -24.01
CA VAL A 163 1.34 33.43 -23.82
C VAL A 163 1.99 32.61 -24.93
N ALA A 164 2.19 33.18 -26.12
CA ALA A 164 2.85 32.51 -27.23
C ALA A 164 4.29 32.09 -26.89
N ASP A 165 4.96 32.82 -25.98
CA ASP A 165 6.31 32.50 -25.50
C ASP A 165 6.39 31.09 -24.89
N LEU A 166 5.29 30.59 -24.32
CA LEU A 166 5.22 29.24 -23.75
C LEU A 166 5.46 28.14 -24.79
N ASN A 167 5.19 28.40 -26.07
CA ASN A 167 5.35 27.41 -27.13
C ASN A 167 6.81 27.23 -27.58
N HIS A 168 7.72 28.10 -27.16
CA HIS A 168 9.11 28.11 -27.62
C HIS A 168 10.08 27.55 -26.56
N ASN A 169 11.19 26.97 -27.03
CA ASN A 169 12.33 26.53 -26.19
C ASN A 169 11.96 25.69 -24.96
N LEU A 170 10.92 24.84 -25.06
CA LEU A 170 10.41 24.01 -23.96
C LEU A 170 9.89 24.81 -22.74
N LEU A 171 9.61 26.11 -22.88
CA LEU A 171 9.21 26.94 -21.74
C LEU A 171 7.91 26.45 -21.10
N GLY A 172 6.84 26.29 -21.89
CA GLY A 172 5.57 25.73 -21.44
C GLY A 172 5.68 24.28 -20.96
N ALA A 173 6.58 23.50 -21.57
CA ALA A 173 6.82 22.12 -21.21
C ALA A 173 7.35 21.96 -19.77
N ASN A 174 8.10 22.93 -19.23
CA ASN A 174 8.58 22.90 -17.84
C ASN A 174 7.42 22.74 -16.85
N PHE A 175 6.32 23.45 -17.06
CA PHE A 175 5.15 23.41 -16.17
C PHE A 175 4.41 22.07 -16.26
N ILE A 176 4.33 21.50 -17.47
CA ILE A 176 3.78 20.16 -17.70
C ILE A 176 4.63 19.10 -17.00
N PHE A 177 5.96 19.15 -17.18
CA PHE A 177 6.89 18.21 -16.55
C PHE A 177 6.84 18.29 -15.03
N LEU A 178 6.81 19.50 -14.46
CA LEU A 178 6.67 19.70 -13.02
C LEU A 178 5.36 19.09 -12.50
N ALA A 179 4.24 19.37 -13.19
CA ALA A 179 2.93 18.90 -12.80
C ALA A 179 2.84 17.37 -12.79
N ILE A 180 3.38 16.70 -13.81
CA ILE A 180 3.41 15.22 -13.86
C ILE A 180 4.38 14.65 -12.84
N ALA A 181 5.59 15.22 -12.73
CA ALA A 181 6.63 14.73 -11.83
C ALA A 181 6.17 14.78 -10.37
N ILE A 182 5.69 15.93 -9.91
CA ILE A 182 5.27 16.16 -8.53
C ILE A 182 3.83 15.70 -8.28
N GLY A 183 2.95 15.83 -9.27
CA GLY A 183 1.53 15.52 -9.08
C GLY A 183 1.21 14.03 -9.02
N CYS A 184 1.95 13.18 -9.75
CA CYS A 184 1.62 11.75 -9.83
C CYS A 184 2.77 10.76 -10.05
N PHE A 185 3.99 11.21 -10.38
CA PHE A 185 5.09 10.28 -10.66
C PHE A 185 5.96 10.00 -9.43
N PHE A 186 6.49 11.04 -8.77
CA PHE A 186 7.31 10.90 -7.57
C PHE A 186 6.51 10.95 -6.27
N LEU A 187 5.33 11.59 -6.30
CA LEU A 187 4.38 11.59 -5.19
C LEU A 187 3.12 10.83 -5.57
N LEU A 188 2.51 10.22 -4.55
CA LEU A 188 1.22 9.57 -4.69
C LEU A 188 0.15 10.61 -5.01
N PRO A 189 -0.59 10.47 -6.13
CA PRO A 189 -1.55 11.48 -6.55
C PRO A 189 -2.71 11.57 -5.55
N ASN A 190 -2.92 12.76 -5.02
CA ASN A 190 -4.03 13.10 -4.13
C ASN A 190 -4.39 14.58 -4.22
N ALA A 191 -5.42 15.02 -3.50
CA ALA A 191 -5.83 16.43 -3.50
C ALA A 191 -4.69 17.41 -3.15
N GLN A 192 -3.80 17.03 -2.23
CA GLN A 192 -2.69 17.84 -1.78
C GLN A 192 -1.56 17.89 -2.82
N THR A 193 -1.31 16.84 -3.61
CA THR A 193 -0.33 16.90 -4.70
C THR A 193 -0.81 17.79 -5.84
N TYR A 194 -2.11 17.77 -6.16
CA TYR A 194 -2.69 18.70 -7.13
C TYR A 194 -2.58 20.16 -6.65
N LEU A 195 -2.89 20.43 -5.38
CA LEU A 195 -2.70 21.75 -4.79
C LEU A 195 -1.22 22.17 -4.80
N THR A 196 -0.31 21.23 -4.53
CA THR A 196 1.14 21.50 -4.57
C THR A 196 1.59 21.91 -5.97
N VAL A 197 1.08 21.30 -7.03
CA VAL A 197 1.37 21.72 -8.41
C VAL A 197 0.93 23.16 -8.65
N VAL A 198 -0.28 23.53 -8.22
CA VAL A 198 -0.78 24.92 -8.33
C VAL A 198 0.14 25.91 -7.59
N ILE A 199 0.66 25.54 -6.43
CA ILE A 199 1.58 26.37 -5.62
C ILE A 199 2.97 26.48 -6.26
N LEU A 200 3.49 25.40 -6.84
CA LEU A 200 4.84 25.38 -7.40
C LEU A 200 4.93 26.04 -8.79
N VAL A 201 3.83 26.14 -9.54
CA VAL A 201 3.82 26.75 -10.88
C VAL A 201 4.33 28.21 -10.88
N PRO A 202 3.84 29.13 -10.01
CA PRO A 202 4.38 30.49 -9.91
C PRO A 202 5.88 30.54 -9.60
N ILE A 203 6.34 29.67 -8.70
CA ILE A 203 7.76 29.58 -8.32
C ILE A 203 8.59 29.15 -9.52
N LEU A 204 8.12 28.12 -10.24
CA LEU A 204 8.76 27.64 -11.46
C LEU A 204 8.81 28.72 -12.53
N MET A 205 7.75 29.53 -12.68
CA MET A 205 7.72 30.63 -13.64
C MET A 205 8.83 31.65 -13.35
N LEU A 206 8.93 32.12 -12.10
CA LEU A 206 9.95 33.08 -11.70
C LEU A 206 11.37 32.53 -11.94
N VAL A 207 11.59 31.26 -11.59
CA VAL A 207 12.88 30.58 -11.81
C VAL A 207 13.17 30.42 -13.31
N ALA A 208 12.17 30.07 -14.12
CA ALA A 208 12.32 29.91 -15.57
C ALA A 208 12.69 31.22 -16.27
N LEU A 209 12.00 32.32 -15.95
CA LEU A 209 12.31 33.64 -16.49
C LEU A 209 13.68 34.13 -16.03
N SER A 210 14.03 33.91 -14.77
CA SER A 210 15.34 34.31 -14.21
C SER A 210 16.48 33.56 -14.88
N PHE A 211 16.39 32.23 -15.00
CA PHE A 211 17.40 31.44 -15.69
C PHE A 211 17.45 31.75 -17.18
N GLY A 212 16.31 31.99 -17.82
CA GLY A 212 16.25 32.48 -19.20
C GLY A 212 17.10 33.72 -19.39
N LYS A 213 16.92 34.73 -18.52
CA LYS A 213 17.66 36.00 -18.63
C LYS A 213 19.16 35.86 -18.34
N ILE A 214 19.54 35.03 -17.36
CA ILE A 214 20.94 34.79 -17.03
C ILE A 214 21.66 34.07 -18.18
N LEU A 215 21.02 33.04 -18.75
CA LEU A 215 21.62 32.21 -19.80
C LEU A 215 21.65 32.90 -21.16
N GLU A 216 20.72 33.82 -21.42
CA GLU A 216 20.73 34.66 -22.63
C GLU A 216 22.04 35.43 -22.80
N VAL A 217 22.67 35.88 -21.69
CA VAL A 217 23.99 36.55 -21.72
C VAL A 217 25.08 35.68 -22.33
N PHE A 218 24.97 34.37 -22.17
CA PHE A 218 25.90 33.37 -22.71
C PHE A 218 25.39 32.75 -24.02
N GLN A 219 24.31 33.29 -24.61
CA GLN A 219 23.62 32.73 -25.78
C GLN A 219 23.17 31.28 -25.58
N LEU A 220 22.88 30.89 -24.33
CA LEU A 220 22.45 29.55 -23.98
C LEU A 220 20.93 29.48 -23.78
N LYS A 221 20.33 28.41 -24.30
CA LYS A 221 18.92 28.08 -24.03
C LYS A 221 18.78 27.37 -22.69
N ALA A 222 17.83 27.83 -21.87
CA ALA A 222 17.53 27.24 -20.56
C ALA A 222 16.83 25.88 -20.65
N TYR A 223 16.05 25.65 -21.71
CA TYR A 223 15.23 24.45 -21.92
C TYR A 223 14.49 24.02 -20.64
N SER A 224 14.73 22.80 -20.15
CA SER A 224 14.03 22.21 -19.00
C SER A 224 14.79 22.36 -17.66
N LEU A 225 15.73 23.31 -17.58
CA LEU A 225 16.56 23.52 -16.38
C LEU A 225 15.73 23.92 -15.17
N SER A 226 14.81 24.86 -15.34
CA SER A 226 13.98 25.37 -14.26
C SER A 226 13.12 24.27 -13.65
N PHE A 227 12.53 23.40 -14.48
CA PHE A 227 11.85 22.19 -14.03
C PHE A 227 12.77 21.30 -13.19
N SER A 228 13.96 20.97 -13.69
CA SER A 228 14.86 20.05 -13.00
C SER A 228 15.31 20.59 -11.64
N VAL A 229 15.62 21.89 -11.55
CA VAL A 229 16.05 22.53 -10.30
C VAL A 229 14.91 22.59 -9.29
N VAL A 230 13.73 23.10 -9.68
CA VAL A 230 12.58 23.24 -8.76
C VAL A 230 12.09 21.87 -8.29
N CYS A 231 11.99 20.89 -9.19
CA CYS A 231 11.53 19.54 -8.87
C CYS A 231 12.48 18.85 -7.87
N THR A 232 13.79 18.89 -8.13
CA THR A 232 14.78 18.24 -7.24
C THR A 232 14.91 18.94 -5.90
N ALA A 233 14.88 20.27 -5.86
CA ALA A 233 14.87 21.03 -4.60
C ALA A 233 13.61 20.71 -3.77
N PHE A 234 12.44 20.62 -4.42
CA PHE A 234 11.20 20.27 -3.73
C PHE A 234 11.24 18.84 -3.19
N LEU A 235 11.64 17.84 -4.00
CA LEU A 235 11.78 16.45 -3.55
C LEU A 235 12.79 16.31 -2.40
N PHE A 236 13.92 17.03 -2.48
CA PHE A 236 14.90 17.06 -1.40
C PHE A 236 14.29 17.57 -0.10
N SER A 237 13.52 18.67 -0.15
CA SER A 237 12.83 19.22 1.03
C SER A 237 11.82 18.23 1.63
N LEU A 238 11.14 17.44 0.79
CA LEU A 238 10.19 16.43 1.26
C LEU A 238 10.89 15.25 1.97
N ASN A 239 12.08 14.87 1.51
CA ASN A 239 12.90 13.81 2.11
C ASN A 239 13.40 14.17 3.52
N GLN A 240 13.45 15.46 3.89
CA GLN A 240 13.90 15.90 5.22
C GLN A 240 12.80 15.83 6.31
N ARG A 241 11.58 15.42 5.98
CA ARG A 241 10.46 15.41 6.93
C ARG A 241 10.44 14.14 7.78
N TRP A 242 10.25 14.30 9.09
CA TRP A 242 10.10 13.18 10.03
C TRP A 242 8.72 12.49 9.93
N LEU A 243 7.66 13.22 9.56
CA LEU A 243 6.29 12.72 9.43
C LEU A 243 5.74 12.99 8.03
N GLN A 244 5.33 11.93 7.33
CA GLN A 244 4.80 11.99 5.96
C GLN A 244 3.28 11.72 5.93
N ARG A 245 2.48 12.74 6.23
CA ARG A 245 1.01 12.58 6.32
C ARG A 245 0.29 12.78 4.99
N TYR A 246 0.57 13.86 4.26
CA TYR A 246 -0.22 14.27 3.09
C TYR A 246 0.51 14.12 1.76
N LEU A 247 1.77 14.54 1.70
CA LEU A 247 2.63 14.35 0.53
C LEU A 247 3.48 13.12 0.78
N GLN A 248 3.13 12.01 0.15
CA GLN A 248 3.83 10.75 0.33
C GLN A 248 4.58 10.41 -0.95
N LEU A 249 5.84 10.00 -0.78
CA LEU A 249 6.69 9.58 -1.88
C LEU A 249 6.28 8.20 -2.36
N VAL A 250 6.35 7.99 -3.67
CA VAL A 250 6.14 6.67 -4.26
C VAL A 250 7.34 5.80 -3.91
N THR A 251 7.10 4.71 -3.18
CA THR A 251 8.14 3.74 -2.80
C THR A 251 8.40 2.71 -3.89
N VAL A 252 7.37 2.31 -4.62
CA VAL A 252 7.45 1.34 -5.72
C VAL A 252 6.95 1.97 -7.01
N GLN A 253 7.84 2.13 -7.98
CA GLN A 253 7.50 2.76 -9.25
C GLN A 253 6.85 1.76 -10.21
N TYR A 254 5.52 1.84 -10.34
CA TYR A 254 4.78 1.03 -11.31
C TYR A 254 4.67 1.66 -12.71
N PHE A 255 5.23 2.87 -12.89
CA PHE A 255 5.20 3.64 -14.14
C PHE A 255 3.79 3.91 -14.71
N SER A 256 2.76 3.78 -13.88
CA SER A 256 1.38 4.25 -14.12
C SER A 256 0.86 4.86 -12.84
N ALA A 257 0.41 6.12 -12.92
CA ALA A 257 -0.15 6.84 -11.78
C ALA A 257 -1.38 6.12 -11.21
N GLU A 258 -2.25 5.62 -12.09
CA GLU A 258 -3.48 4.90 -11.74
C GLU A 258 -3.15 3.58 -11.03
N LYS A 259 -2.25 2.77 -11.61
CA LYS A 259 -1.85 1.50 -10.97
C LYS A 259 -1.25 1.76 -9.58
N THR A 260 -0.44 2.81 -9.46
CA THR A 260 0.22 3.19 -8.20
C THR A 260 -0.80 3.59 -7.14
N ILE A 261 -1.76 4.48 -7.45
CA ILE A 261 -2.77 4.92 -6.48
C ILE A 261 -3.70 3.77 -6.08
N TYR A 262 -4.15 2.92 -7.01
CA TYR A 262 -5.04 1.80 -6.67
C TYR A 262 -4.36 0.77 -5.77
N LYS A 263 -3.10 0.42 -6.06
CA LYS A 263 -2.32 -0.49 -5.19
C LYS A 263 -2.08 0.12 -3.82
N TYR A 264 -1.73 1.40 -3.77
CA TYR A 264 -1.53 2.11 -2.52
C TYR A 264 -2.80 2.14 -1.66
N LEU A 265 -3.93 2.57 -2.21
CA LEU A 265 -5.21 2.66 -1.49
C LEU A 265 -5.67 1.29 -0.99
N ASN A 266 -5.53 0.23 -1.81
CA ASN A 266 -5.86 -1.12 -1.38
C ASN A 266 -4.94 -1.59 -0.24
N SER A 267 -3.64 -1.31 -0.33
CA SER A 267 -2.68 -1.66 0.73
C SER A 267 -3.01 -0.94 2.04
N VAL A 268 -3.28 0.36 2.00
CA VAL A 268 -3.66 1.12 3.21
C VAL A 268 -4.98 0.62 3.80
N GLN A 269 -5.97 0.26 2.99
CA GLN A 269 -7.25 -0.25 3.48
C GLN A 269 -7.12 -1.63 4.14
N ARG A 270 -6.28 -2.51 3.59
CA ARG A 270 -6.20 -3.92 4.01
C ARG A 270 -5.12 -4.20 5.05
N PHE A 271 -4.03 -3.45 4.97
CA PHE A 271 -2.76 -3.76 5.63
C PHE A 271 -2.21 -2.60 6.46
N LYS A 272 -3.06 -1.63 6.83
CA LYS A 272 -2.69 -0.49 7.68
C LYS A 272 -1.85 -0.90 8.90
N ASN A 273 -2.22 -2.01 9.53
CA ASN A 273 -1.63 -2.52 10.76
C ASN A 273 -0.73 -3.75 10.55
N GLU A 274 -0.37 -4.11 9.31
CA GLU A 274 0.46 -5.31 9.09
C GLU A 274 1.90 -5.19 9.56
N HIS A 275 2.42 -3.98 9.61
CA HIS A 275 3.76 -3.71 10.14
C HIS A 275 3.85 -3.95 11.65
N LEU A 276 2.71 -4.13 12.33
CA LEU A 276 2.64 -4.42 13.75
C LEU A 276 2.82 -5.92 14.01
N TYR A 277 3.55 -6.25 15.06
CA TYR A 277 3.59 -7.61 15.63
C TYR A 277 2.18 -8.13 15.93
N LYS A 278 1.93 -9.38 15.53
CA LYS A 278 0.62 -10.04 15.60
C LYS A 278 0.37 -10.65 17.00
N LEU A 279 0.14 -9.79 18.00
CA LEU A 279 -0.17 -10.20 19.38
C LEU A 279 -1.47 -11.02 19.48
N SER A 280 -1.44 -12.07 20.29
CA SER A 280 -2.60 -12.82 20.78
C SER A 280 -3.00 -12.38 22.19
N LEU A 281 -4.17 -12.82 22.65
CA LEU A 281 -4.57 -12.64 24.05
C LEU A 281 -3.72 -13.54 24.96
N PRO A 282 -3.39 -13.11 26.19
CA PRO A 282 -2.47 -13.83 27.08
C PRO A 282 -3.14 -14.99 27.85
N PHE A 283 -4.25 -15.54 27.35
CA PHE A 283 -5.02 -16.59 28.00
C PHE A 283 -5.72 -17.51 27.00
N ALA A 284 -6.14 -18.68 27.46
CA ALA A 284 -7.00 -19.59 26.71
C ALA A 284 -8.46 -19.49 27.15
N GLY A 285 -9.38 -19.85 26.25
CA GLY A 285 -10.81 -19.79 26.50
C GLY A 285 -11.39 -18.39 26.33
N GLU A 286 -12.65 -18.24 26.76
CA GLU A 286 -13.39 -16.99 26.66
C GLU A 286 -13.34 -16.22 27.98
N TRP A 287 -12.99 -14.93 27.90
CA TRP A 287 -12.86 -14.02 29.02
C TRP A 287 -13.62 -12.73 28.74
N ASN A 288 -14.13 -12.07 29.77
CA ASN A 288 -14.76 -10.77 29.69
C ASN A 288 -13.73 -9.65 29.92
N VAL A 289 -13.85 -8.57 29.14
CA VAL A 289 -13.06 -7.35 29.33
C VAL A 289 -13.71 -6.48 30.42
N SER A 290 -13.25 -6.58 31.66
CA SER A 290 -13.80 -5.80 32.78
C SER A 290 -13.42 -4.33 32.72
N GLN A 291 -12.20 -4.03 32.26
CA GLN A 291 -11.72 -2.68 32.01
C GLN A 291 -10.91 -2.64 30.73
N GLY A 292 -11.05 -1.55 29.96
CA GLY A 292 -10.33 -1.36 28.71
C GLY A 292 -9.72 0.01 28.60
N TYR A 293 -9.45 0.42 27.36
CA TYR A 293 -8.77 1.69 27.11
C TYR A 293 -9.61 2.87 27.60
N ASP A 294 -8.93 3.83 28.23
CA ASP A 294 -9.52 5.04 28.82
C ASP A 294 -10.62 4.69 29.85
N GLY A 295 -10.34 3.67 30.66
CA GLY A 295 -11.20 3.18 31.74
C GLY A 295 -11.43 4.22 32.84
N LYS A 296 -12.42 3.96 33.70
CA LYS A 296 -12.87 4.94 34.71
C LYS A 296 -12.14 4.85 36.05
N ILE A 297 -11.35 3.80 36.28
CA ILE A 297 -10.83 3.46 37.61
C ILE A 297 -9.31 3.53 37.63
N THR A 298 -8.63 2.59 36.97
CA THR A 298 -7.16 2.42 37.01
C THR A 298 -6.51 2.81 35.69
N HIS A 299 -7.20 2.65 34.56
CA HIS A 299 -6.69 2.99 33.21
C HIS A 299 -6.87 4.47 32.87
N LEU A 300 -6.17 5.34 33.60
CA LEU A 300 -6.23 6.80 33.47
C LEU A 300 -4.88 7.39 33.06
N GLY A 301 -4.89 8.52 32.35
CA GLY A 301 -3.68 9.27 31.99
C GLY A 301 -2.67 8.43 31.20
N ASP A 302 -1.44 8.32 31.72
CA ASP A 302 -0.37 7.56 31.07
C ASP A 302 -0.60 6.04 31.07
N TRP A 303 -1.50 5.53 31.91
CA TRP A 303 -1.88 4.10 31.99
C TRP A 303 -3.18 3.78 31.27
N SER A 304 -3.68 4.70 30.43
CA SER A 304 -5.01 4.56 29.85
C SER A 304 -5.13 3.49 28.76
N LYS A 305 -4.03 2.90 28.29
CA LYS A 305 -4.00 1.91 27.19
C LYS A 305 -3.72 0.50 27.68
N ALA A 306 -4.38 0.11 28.78
CA ALA A 306 -4.32 -1.23 29.35
C ALA A 306 -5.69 -1.95 29.30
N LEU A 307 -5.67 -3.26 29.55
CA LEU A 307 -6.83 -4.14 29.52
C LEU A 307 -6.83 -5.05 30.75
N ASP A 308 -7.99 -5.16 31.39
CA ASP A 308 -8.22 -6.10 32.48
C ASP A 308 -9.20 -7.19 32.02
N PHE A 309 -8.88 -8.44 32.34
CA PHE A 309 -9.66 -9.59 31.92
C PHE A 309 -10.11 -10.43 33.10
N VAL A 310 -11.38 -10.82 33.08
CA VAL A 310 -12.02 -11.69 34.08
C VAL A 310 -12.83 -12.80 33.41
N ILE A 311 -13.11 -13.88 34.12
CA ILE A 311 -14.06 -14.92 33.72
C ILE A 311 -15.31 -14.74 34.56
N VAL A 312 -16.47 -14.67 33.90
CA VAL A 312 -17.76 -14.48 34.56
C VAL A 312 -18.74 -15.61 34.22
N ASP A 313 -19.64 -15.90 35.15
CA ASP A 313 -20.74 -16.84 34.94
C ASP A 313 -21.89 -16.23 34.10
N THR A 314 -22.94 -17.01 33.86
CA THR A 314 -24.14 -16.58 33.12
C THR A 314 -24.93 -15.45 33.80
N LYS A 315 -24.64 -15.16 35.07
CA LYS A 315 -25.20 -14.04 35.84
C LYS A 315 -24.22 -12.85 35.92
N ASN A 316 -23.15 -12.84 35.12
CA ASN A 316 -22.07 -11.85 35.13
C ASN A 316 -21.32 -11.74 36.48
N ARG A 317 -21.22 -12.84 37.24
CA ARG A 317 -20.42 -12.87 38.47
C ARG A 317 -19.04 -13.45 38.17
N SER A 318 -17.98 -12.81 38.68
CA SER A 318 -16.57 -13.26 38.56
C SER A 318 -16.24 -14.48 39.44
N TYR A 319 -17.16 -14.88 40.30
CA TYR A 319 -16.97 -15.93 41.29
C TYR A 319 -18.16 -16.87 41.42
N ARG A 320 -17.91 -18.03 42.00
CA ARG A 320 -18.91 -19.00 42.46
C ARG A 320 -19.22 -18.76 43.92
N GLU A 321 -20.51 -18.55 44.23
CA GLU A 321 -20.97 -18.45 45.62
C GLU A 321 -20.70 -19.75 46.39
N PRO A 322 -20.26 -19.64 47.65
CA PRO A 322 -20.14 -20.79 48.55
C PRO A 322 -21.47 -21.54 48.63
N THR A 323 -21.41 -22.87 48.51
CA THR A 323 -22.61 -23.72 48.48
C THR A 323 -23.03 -24.22 49.86
N ARG A 324 -22.16 -24.07 50.85
CA ARG A 324 -22.41 -24.45 52.25
C ARG A 324 -22.25 -23.23 53.15
N THR A 325 -23.03 -23.17 54.23
CA THR A 325 -23.02 -22.07 55.22
C THR A 325 -21.67 -21.88 55.94
N ASN A 326 -20.76 -22.86 55.86
CA ASN A 326 -19.44 -22.84 56.50
C ASN A 326 -18.28 -22.88 55.49
N GLU A 327 -18.55 -22.59 54.21
CA GLU A 327 -17.50 -22.53 53.17
C GLU A 327 -17.00 -21.09 53.07
N ASP A 328 -15.72 -20.87 53.37
CA ASP A 328 -15.09 -19.55 53.36
C ASP A 328 -15.04 -18.98 51.93
N PHE A 329 -15.35 -17.69 51.80
CA PHE A 329 -15.25 -16.98 50.53
C PHE A 329 -13.80 -16.50 50.32
N THR A 330 -13.07 -17.18 49.46
CA THR A 330 -11.63 -16.95 49.20
C THR A 330 -11.36 -16.73 47.72
N VAL A 331 -10.11 -16.40 47.37
CA VAL A 331 -9.68 -16.28 45.96
C VAL A 331 -9.97 -17.53 45.12
N ASN A 332 -10.06 -18.72 45.75
CA ASN A 332 -10.40 -19.98 45.07
C ASN A 332 -11.83 -20.01 44.53
N ASN A 333 -12.72 -19.13 45.00
CA ASN A 333 -14.08 -19.01 44.48
C ASN A 333 -14.14 -18.31 43.12
N PHE A 334 -13.10 -17.57 42.72
CA PHE A 334 -13.07 -16.81 41.47
C PHE A 334 -12.68 -17.69 40.29
N TYR A 335 -13.39 -17.54 39.17
CA TYR A 335 -13.18 -18.39 38.00
C TYR A 335 -11.82 -18.15 37.32
N CYS A 336 -11.27 -16.95 37.45
CA CYS A 336 -9.98 -16.55 36.89
C CYS A 336 -8.80 -17.10 37.71
N TYR A 337 -8.98 -17.32 39.01
CA TYR A 337 -7.87 -17.66 39.90
C TYR A 337 -7.25 -19.00 39.48
N ASN A 338 -5.92 -19.05 39.48
CA ASN A 338 -5.13 -20.19 39.06
C ASN A 338 -5.33 -20.63 37.59
N LYS A 339 -5.92 -19.77 36.73
CA LYS A 339 -5.97 -20.01 35.27
C LYS A 339 -4.65 -19.67 34.61
N GLU A 340 -4.31 -20.42 33.57
CA GLU A 340 -3.04 -20.31 32.85
C GLU A 340 -2.94 -19.01 32.05
N ILE A 341 -1.74 -18.43 32.07
CA ILE A 341 -1.34 -17.23 31.32
C ILE A 341 -0.30 -17.66 30.28
N TYR A 342 -0.43 -17.16 29.06
CA TYR A 342 0.46 -17.47 27.94
C TYR A 342 1.13 -16.23 27.35
N ALA A 343 2.26 -16.45 26.70
CA ALA A 343 2.98 -15.42 25.96
C ALA A 343 2.12 -14.87 24.81
N PRO A 344 1.84 -13.56 24.76
CA PRO A 344 1.01 -12.95 23.71
C PRO A 344 1.74 -12.88 22.37
N TYR A 345 3.07 -12.94 22.36
CA TYR A 345 3.90 -12.97 21.17
C TYR A 345 5.31 -13.45 21.52
N ASP A 346 6.10 -13.74 20.49
CA ASP A 346 7.50 -14.14 20.60
C ASP A 346 8.35 -13.06 21.27
N GLY A 347 9.27 -13.45 22.15
CA GLY A 347 10.14 -12.49 22.83
C GLY A 347 11.01 -13.10 23.92
N TYR A 348 11.79 -12.25 24.58
CA TYR A 348 12.61 -12.63 25.74
C TYR A 348 11.95 -12.16 27.01
N ILE A 349 11.88 -13.02 28.03
CA ILE A 349 11.49 -12.61 29.38
C ILE A 349 12.50 -11.60 29.89
N TYR A 350 12.06 -10.36 30.09
CA TYR A 350 12.91 -9.26 30.51
C TYR A 350 12.98 -9.15 32.03
N ASP A 351 11.83 -9.23 32.71
CA ASP A 351 11.75 -9.10 34.17
C ASP A 351 10.60 -9.93 34.74
N ILE A 352 10.77 -10.38 35.99
CA ILE A 352 9.77 -11.12 36.77
C ILE A 352 9.79 -10.62 38.22
N VAL A 353 8.62 -10.24 38.72
CA VAL A 353 8.38 -10.06 40.16
C VAL A 353 7.56 -11.25 40.66
N ASN A 354 8.11 -12.00 41.63
CA ASN A 354 7.50 -13.20 42.20
C ASN A 354 7.58 -13.26 43.74
N THR A 355 7.53 -12.11 44.42
CA THR A 355 7.73 -12.05 45.88
C THR A 355 6.44 -11.78 46.66
N ILE A 356 5.38 -11.36 45.98
CA ILE A 356 4.18 -10.75 46.57
C ILE A 356 3.13 -11.84 46.79
N ASN A 357 2.58 -11.94 48.00
CA ASN A 357 1.52 -12.89 48.31
C ASN A 357 0.17 -12.40 47.78
N ASP A 358 -0.78 -13.32 47.53
CA ASP A 358 -2.16 -12.96 47.18
C ASP A 358 -2.82 -12.14 48.30
N ASN A 359 -3.60 -11.14 47.90
CA ASN A 359 -4.47 -10.39 48.81
C ASN A 359 -5.68 -11.25 49.17
N ASP A 360 -6.22 -11.02 50.37
CA ASP A 360 -7.56 -11.44 50.71
C ASP A 360 -8.59 -10.76 49.78
N VAL A 361 -9.76 -11.38 49.62
CA VAL A 361 -10.77 -10.88 48.68
C VAL A 361 -11.28 -9.50 49.14
N GLY A 362 -11.21 -8.52 48.24
CA GLY A 362 -11.58 -7.12 48.50
C GLY A 362 -10.41 -6.23 48.93
N ASP A 363 -9.30 -6.81 49.39
CA ASP A 363 -8.11 -6.06 49.79
C ASP A 363 -7.21 -5.72 48.60
N VAL A 364 -6.40 -4.67 48.76
CA VAL A 364 -5.46 -4.22 47.73
C VAL A 364 -4.12 -3.82 48.34
N ASN A 365 -3.03 -4.17 47.64
CA ASN A 365 -1.68 -3.71 47.96
C ASN A 365 -1.29 -2.54 47.04
N MET A 366 -1.43 -1.33 47.56
CA MET A 366 -1.13 -0.09 46.82
C MET A 366 0.36 0.24 46.79
N GLU A 367 1.16 -0.27 47.73
CA GLU A 367 2.61 -0.07 47.75
C GLU A 367 3.28 -0.83 46.60
N GLN A 368 2.86 -2.08 46.38
CA GLN A 368 3.29 -2.91 45.28
C GLN A 368 2.18 -3.03 44.24
N ASN A 369 1.76 -1.89 43.69
CA ASN A 369 0.57 -1.74 42.83
C ASN A 369 0.43 -2.79 41.72
N TRP A 370 1.52 -3.22 41.09
CA TRP A 370 1.47 -4.17 39.97
C TRP A 370 1.48 -5.65 40.40
N GLY A 371 1.72 -5.94 41.68
CA GLY A 371 1.80 -7.31 42.16
C GLY A 371 2.91 -8.11 41.46
N ASN A 372 2.79 -9.43 41.48
CA ASN A 372 3.68 -10.28 40.70
C ASN A 372 3.40 -10.05 39.21
N THR A 373 4.46 -9.90 38.44
CA THR A 373 4.42 -9.38 37.08
C THR A 373 5.46 -10.07 36.22
N VAL A 374 5.17 -10.26 34.93
CA VAL A 374 6.16 -10.60 33.90
C VAL A 374 6.20 -9.50 32.86
N VAL A 375 7.41 -9.11 32.46
CA VAL A 375 7.66 -8.22 31.31
C VAL A 375 8.36 -9.01 30.23
N ILE A 376 7.85 -8.93 29.00
CA ILE A 376 8.41 -9.62 27.83
C ILE A 376 8.88 -8.59 26.82
N ASN A 377 10.12 -8.72 26.35
CA ASN A 377 10.71 -7.91 25.28
C ASN A 377 10.48 -8.58 23.92
N HIS A 378 9.65 -7.95 23.08
CA HIS A 378 9.33 -8.41 21.72
C HIS A 378 10.28 -7.86 20.65
N LEU A 379 11.39 -7.23 21.07
CA LEU A 379 12.35 -6.51 20.25
C LEU A 379 11.80 -5.19 19.68
N ASN A 380 12.67 -4.40 19.04
CA ASN A 380 12.34 -3.13 18.40
C ASN A 380 11.55 -2.13 19.28
N GLY A 381 11.80 -2.16 20.59
CA GLY A 381 11.19 -1.22 21.54
C GLY A 381 9.74 -1.54 21.92
N LEU A 382 9.25 -2.77 21.67
CA LEU A 382 7.94 -3.21 22.14
C LEU A 382 8.06 -4.18 23.32
N PHE A 383 7.34 -3.90 24.40
CA PHE A 383 7.25 -4.76 25.57
C PHE A 383 5.79 -5.03 25.93
N SER A 384 5.50 -6.23 26.40
CA SER A 384 4.24 -6.54 27.09
C SER A 384 4.47 -6.74 28.57
N GLN A 385 3.54 -6.28 29.39
CA GLN A 385 3.49 -6.50 30.82
C GLN A 385 2.18 -7.21 31.17
N ILE A 386 2.30 -8.29 31.94
CA ILE A 386 1.17 -9.01 32.52
C ILE A 386 1.34 -9.01 34.04
N SER A 387 0.31 -8.60 34.76
CA SER A 387 0.36 -8.32 36.21
C SER A 387 -0.75 -9.04 36.98
N HIS A 388 -0.70 -8.93 38.32
CA HIS A 388 -1.58 -9.64 39.26
C HIS A 388 -1.43 -11.17 39.21
N ILE A 389 -0.21 -11.63 38.97
CA ILE A 389 0.13 -13.06 38.82
C ILE A 389 0.19 -13.76 40.18
N LYS A 390 -0.12 -15.06 40.22
CA LYS A 390 -0.01 -15.87 41.43
C LYS A 390 1.45 -16.12 41.79
N LYS A 391 1.78 -15.97 43.07
CA LYS A 391 3.12 -16.27 43.57
C LYS A 391 3.52 -17.72 43.33
N ASP A 392 4.78 -17.95 42.98
CA ASP A 392 5.40 -19.25 42.74
C ASP A 392 4.75 -20.07 41.62
N SER A 393 4.05 -19.40 40.69
CA SER A 393 3.39 -20.03 39.54
C SER A 393 4.15 -19.90 38.21
N PHE A 394 5.21 -19.09 38.16
CA PHE A 394 5.97 -18.82 36.95
C PHE A 394 6.67 -20.08 36.43
N GLY A 395 6.36 -20.47 35.19
CA GLY A 395 7.02 -21.55 34.45
C GLY A 395 8.17 -21.09 33.56
N VAL A 396 8.60 -19.84 33.71
CA VAL A 396 9.64 -19.20 32.90
C VAL A 396 10.64 -18.42 33.77
N PHE A 397 11.81 -18.11 33.23
CA PHE A 397 12.86 -17.35 33.92
C PHE A 397 13.37 -16.17 33.10
N ILE A 398 13.96 -15.18 33.78
CA ILE A 398 14.53 -13.98 33.14
C ILE A 398 15.61 -14.38 32.13
N GLY A 399 15.54 -13.83 30.92
CA GLY A 399 16.42 -14.13 29.79
C GLY A 399 15.95 -15.28 28.90
N GLN A 400 14.91 -16.04 29.29
CA GLN A 400 14.36 -17.11 28.46
C GLN A 400 13.68 -16.54 27.21
N TYR A 401 13.93 -17.14 26.04
CA TYR A 401 13.13 -16.90 24.83
C TYR A 401 11.85 -17.71 24.89
N VAL A 402 10.71 -17.07 24.63
CA VAL A 402 9.39 -17.67 24.57
C VAL A 402 8.77 -17.41 23.20
N THR A 403 8.00 -18.38 22.70
CA THR A 403 7.17 -18.21 21.50
C THR A 403 5.73 -17.90 21.90
N LYS A 404 4.95 -17.28 21.00
CA LYS A 404 3.52 -17.07 21.17
C LYS A 404 2.81 -18.34 21.62
N GLY A 405 2.06 -18.26 22.72
CA GLY A 405 1.36 -19.40 23.32
C GLY A 405 2.18 -20.22 24.33
N THR A 406 3.44 -19.87 24.60
CA THR A 406 4.23 -20.49 25.68
C THR A 406 3.58 -20.20 27.04
N TYR A 407 3.42 -21.22 27.89
CA TYR A 407 2.94 -21.06 29.27
C TYR A 407 3.89 -20.16 30.08
N LEU A 408 3.35 -19.16 30.77
CA LEU A 408 4.11 -18.21 31.58
C LEU A 408 3.91 -18.45 33.07
N ALA A 409 2.67 -18.44 33.54
CA ALA A 409 2.30 -18.45 34.95
C ALA A 409 0.79 -18.72 35.12
N THR A 410 0.27 -18.60 36.34
CA THR A 410 -1.18 -18.58 36.58
C THR A 410 -1.67 -17.26 37.18
N CYS A 411 -2.93 -16.92 36.90
CA CYS A 411 -3.61 -15.74 37.43
C CYS A 411 -3.74 -15.82 38.95
N GLY A 412 -3.39 -14.72 39.63
CA GLY A 412 -3.45 -14.59 41.08
C GLY A 412 -4.33 -13.41 41.50
N ASN A 413 -4.08 -12.91 42.71
CA ASN A 413 -4.72 -11.73 43.29
C ASN A 413 -3.68 -10.86 44.01
N THR A 414 -2.60 -10.47 43.33
CA THR A 414 -1.48 -9.74 43.94
C THR A 414 -1.46 -8.26 43.54
N GLY A 415 -0.96 -7.36 44.39
CA GLY A 415 -0.86 -5.93 44.08
C GLY A 415 -2.20 -5.19 44.23
N ARG A 416 -2.49 -4.20 43.38
CA ARG A 416 -3.77 -3.46 43.39
C ARG A 416 -4.87 -4.29 42.70
N SER A 417 -5.16 -5.46 43.25
CA SER A 417 -6.15 -6.40 42.75
C SER A 417 -7.12 -6.77 43.87
N PRO A 418 -8.36 -6.22 43.88
CA PRO A 418 -9.38 -6.55 44.86
C PRO A 418 -10.04 -7.91 44.58
N GLU A 419 -10.04 -8.35 43.32
CA GLU A 419 -10.48 -9.68 42.88
C GLU A 419 -9.55 -10.23 41.79
N PRO A 420 -9.34 -11.55 41.69
CA PRO A 420 -8.50 -12.17 40.67
C PRO A 420 -8.84 -11.76 39.23
N HIS A 421 -7.88 -11.14 38.54
CA HIS A 421 -8.00 -10.74 37.14
C HIS A 421 -6.61 -10.69 36.49
N ILE A 422 -6.58 -10.69 35.15
CA ILE A 422 -5.34 -10.48 34.39
C ILE A 422 -5.30 -9.03 33.95
N HIS A 423 -4.30 -8.27 34.40
CA HIS A 423 -3.97 -6.97 33.84
C HIS A 423 -2.95 -7.14 32.71
N PHE A 424 -3.20 -6.50 31.57
CA PHE A 424 -2.37 -6.58 30.37
C PHE A 424 -2.14 -5.20 29.78
N GLN A 425 -0.86 -4.86 29.54
CA GLN A 425 -0.50 -3.62 28.88
C GLN A 425 0.69 -3.78 27.94
N LEU A 426 0.75 -2.90 26.95
CA LEU A 426 1.87 -2.76 26.02
C LEU A 426 2.60 -1.45 26.35
N GLN A 427 3.92 -1.43 26.21
CA GLN A 427 4.75 -0.28 26.59
C GLN A 427 6.03 -0.21 25.74
N THR A 428 6.65 0.98 25.68
CA THR A 428 7.86 1.23 24.86
C THR A 428 9.17 1.10 25.63
N ILE A 429 9.10 0.97 26.95
CA ILE A 429 10.25 0.78 27.84
C ILE A 429 9.97 -0.40 28.78
N PRO A 430 11.01 -1.11 29.24
CA PRO A 430 10.81 -2.35 29.99
C PRO A 430 10.38 -2.15 31.46
N THR A 431 10.36 -0.92 31.98
CA THR A 431 10.05 -0.66 33.39
C THR A 431 8.62 -1.09 33.73
N ILE A 432 8.44 -1.83 34.83
CA ILE A 432 7.12 -2.21 35.32
C ILE A 432 6.31 -0.94 35.64
N GLY A 433 5.10 -0.85 35.09
CA GLY A 433 4.23 0.31 35.24
C GLY A 433 4.61 1.50 34.37
N ALA A 434 5.36 1.30 33.30
CA ALA A 434 5.64 2.34 32.33
C ALA A 434 4.37 2.85 31.64
N LYS A 435 4.52 3.99 30.95
CA LYS A 435 3.48 4.57 30.12
C LYS A 435 3.01 3.56 29.06
N THR A 436 1.70 3.40 28.99
CA THR A 436 1.04 2.45 28.10
C THR A 436 1.04 2.93 26.64
N LEU A 437 1.11 1.97 25.72
CA LEU A 437 1.08 2.14 24.28
C LEU A 437 -0.22 1.57 23.74
N ALA A 438 -0.98 2.37 22.99
CA ALA A 438 -2.14 1.88 22.27
C ALA A 438 -1.71 0.90 21.18
N TYR A 439 -2.15 -0.35 21.29
CA TYR A 439 -1.72 -1.42 20.39
C TYR A 439 -2.85 -2.43 20.14
N PRO A 440 -3.18 -2.75 18.88
CA PRO A 440 -4.26 -3.68 18.56
C PRO A 440 -3.89 -5.16 18.79
N ILE A 441 -4.87 -5.97 19.18
CA ILE A 441 -4.75 -7.44 19.14
C ILE A 441 -4.97 -7.91 17.69
N ALA A 442 -4.16 -8.85 17.24
CA ALA A 442 -4.12 -9.26 15.83
C ALA A 442 -5.42 -9.94 15.39
N TYR A 443 -5.81 -11.00 16.08
CA TYR A 443 -7.00 -11.78 15.78
C TYR A 443 -7.64 -12.26 17.10
N PHE A 444 -8.92 -11.97 17.28
CA PHE A 444 -9.71 -12.55 18.37
C PHE A 444 -11.18 -12.67 17.96
N ILE A 445 -11.89 -13.57 18.62
CA ILE A 445 -13.34 -13.70 18.49
C ILE A 445 -13.98 -12.87 19.59
N GLU A 446 -14.83 -11.93 19.22
CA GLU A 446 -15.64 -11.15 20.13
C GLU A 446 -17.07 -11.68 20.12
N ARG A 447 -17.62 -11.99 21.29
CA ARG A 447 -18.99 -12.42 21.49
C ARG A 447 -19.79 -11.32 22.18
N ILE A 448 -20.87 -10.90 21.54
CA ILE A 448 -21.87 -9.98 22.08
C ILE A 448 -23.21 -10.73 22.08
N GLY A 449 -23.68 -11.12 23.27
CA GLY A 449 -24.83 -12.02 23.39
C GLY A 449 -24.50 -13.41 22.81
N THR A 450 -25.24 -13.85 21.80
CA THR A 450 -24.99 -15.11 21.07
C THR A 450 -24.16 -14.92 19.81
N HIS A 451 -23.97 -13.69 19.34
CA HIS A 451 -23.28 -13.41 18.08
C HIS A 451 -21.77 -13.35 18.29
N LYS A 452 -21.03 -14.15 17.52
CA LYS A 452 -19.57 -14.15 17.46
C LYS A 452 -19.10 -13.40 16.21
N THR A 453 -18.15 -12.49 16.39
CA THR A 453 -17.57 -11.68 15.33
C THR A 453 -16.05 -11.80 15.36
N LEU A 454 -15.44 -12.03 14.20
CA LEU A 454 -13.98 -11.95 14.06
C LEU A 454 -13.55 -10.49 14.13
N ARG A 455 -12.60 -10.19 15.01
CA ARG A 455 -11.94 -8.89 15.09
C ARG A 455 -10.50 -9.02 14.59
N ILE A 456 -10.11 -8.11 13.68
CA ILE A 456 -8.79 -8.09 13.04
C ILE A 456 -8.11 -6.76 13.35
N SER A 457 -6.96 -6.81 14.01
CA SER A 457 -6.14 -5.64 14.35
C SER A 457 -6.92 -4.53 15.03
N THR A 458 -7.70 -4.88 16.06
CA THR A 458 -8.48 -3.94 16.88
C THR A 458 -8.20 -4.11 18.37
N VAL A 459 -8.62 -3.13 19.17
CA VAL A 459 -8.57 -3.21 20.63
C VAL A 459 -9.88 -3.84 21.13
N PRO A 460 -9.85 -4.82 22.05
CA PRO A 460 -11.05 -5.39 22.65
C PRO A 460 -11.96 -4.35 23.32
N THR A 461 -13.28 -4.53 23.19
CA THR A 461 -14.26 -3.61 23.77
C THR A 461 -14.61 -3.99 25.20
N VAL A 462 -14.86 -3.00 26.06
CA VAL A 462 -15.25 -3.24 27.47
C VAL A 462 -16.59 -3.97 27.52
N ASN A 463 -16.74 -4.89 28.47
CA ASN A 463 -17.88 -5.79 28.67
C ASN A 463 -18.10 -6.82 27.55
N SER A 464 -17.23 -6.88 26.55
CA SER A 464 -17.28 -7.96 25.55
C SER A 464 -16.63 -9.23 26.06
N TYR A 465 -17.09 -10.36 25.55
CA TYR A 465 -16.48 -11.66 25.76
C TYR A 465 -15.54 -11.94 24.60
N ILE A 466 -14.27 -12.24 24.89
CA ILE A 466 -13.23 -12.42 23.87
C ILE A 466 -12.50 -13.73 24.06
N SER A 467 -12.05 -14.33 22.96
CA SER A 467 -11.17 -15.49 22.96
C SER A 467 -10.17 -15.44 21.80
N ASN A 468 -9.03 -16.11 21.97
CA ASN A 468 -8.13 -16.37 20.86
C ASN A 468 -8.82 -17.21 19.79
N VAL A 469 -8.43 -17.03 18.53
CA VAL A 469 -8.90 -17.88 17.43
C VAL A 469 -8.39 -19.31 17.65
N GLN A 470 -9.31 -20.26 17.69
CA GLN A 470 -9.00 -21.68 17.71
C GLN A 470 -8.79 -22.15 16.29
N VAL A 471 -7.54 -22.47 15.97
CA VAL A 471 -7.15 -22.97 14.65
C VAL A 471 -7.70 -24.38 14.48
N ASN A 472 -8.36 -24.61 13.36
CA ASN A 472 -8.89 -25.91 12.98
C ASN A 472 -7.89 -26.62 12.06
N GLU A 473 -7.62 -27.90 12.33
CA GLU A 473 -6.60 -28.68 11.62
C GLU A 473 -6.94 -28.87 10.14
N LEU A 474 -8.20 -29.17 9.79
CA LEU A 474 -8.65 -29.33 8.40
C LEU A 474 -8.40 -28.05 7.59
N LEU A 475 -8.72 -26.87 8.15
CA LEU A 475 -8.47 -25.58 7.51
C LEU A 475 -6.97 -25.29 7.37
N ALA A 476 -6.20 -25.46 8.44
CA ALA A 476 -4.77 -25.17 8.46
C ALA A 476 -3.98 -26.05 7.47
N THR A 477 -4.29 -27.34 7.41
CA THR A 477 -3.63 -28.30 6.51
C THR A 477 -4.06 -28.10 5.05
N SER A 478 -5.34 -27.83 4.79
CA SER A 478 -5.84 -27.61 3.42
C SER A 478 -5.27 -26.35 2.76
N PHE A 479 -4.98 -25.31 3.56
CA PHE A 479 -4.45 -24.03 3.10
C PHE A 479 -2.95 -23.82 3.40
N SER A 480 -2.22 -24.89 3.74
CA SER A 480 -0.84 -24.75 4.19
C SER A 480 0.10 -24.23 3.11
N PHE A 481 -0.17 -24.56 1.82
CA PHE A 481 0.57 -24.13 0.63
C PHE A 481 2.07 -23.88 0.89
N LEU A 482 2.81 -24.93 1.27
CA LEU A 482 4.25 -24.80 1.53
C LEU A 482 5.02 -24.76 0.21
N PRO A 483 6.18 -24.07 0.14
CA PRO A 483 7.03 -24.07 -1.04
C PRO A 483 7.36 -25.48 -1.53
N GLY A 484 7.28 -25.70 -2.84
CA GLY A 484 7.46 -27.00 -3.50
C GLY A 484 6.18 -27.84 -3.61
N HIS A 485 5.07 -27.45 -2.96
CA HIS A 485 3.80 -28.15 -3.16
C HIS A 485 3.30 -27.97 -4.59
N LYS A 486 2.86 -29.08 -5.20
CA LYS A 486 2.22 -29.10 -6.51
C LYS A 486 0.75 -29.50 -6.39
N LEU A 487 -0.11 -28.77 -7.10
CA LEU A 487 -1.55 -28.98 -7.12
C LEU A 487 -2.01 -29.12 -8.57
N SER A 488 -2.89 -30.07 -8.84
CA SER A 488 -3.63 -30.16 -10.10
C SER A 488 -5.10 -29.88 -9.88
N PHE A 489 -5.69 -29.12 -10.81
CA PHE A 489 -7.11 -28.84 -10.86
C PHE A 489 -7.69 -29.40 -12.16
N GLU A 490 -8.52 -30.43 -12.05
CA GLU A 490 -9.22 -31.04 -13.18
C GLU A 490 -10.65 -30.50 -13.27
N ASN A 491 -11.03 -29.93 -14.41
CA ASN A 491 -12.41 -29.53 -14.66
C ASN A 491 -13.31 -30.76 -14.85
N GLU A 492 -14.39 -30.87 -14.07
CA GLU A 492 -15.25 -32.06 -14.09
C GLU A 492 -15.92 -32.31 -15.46
N LYS A 493 -16.21 -31.26 -16.23
CA LYS A 493 -16.90 -31.34 -17.53
C LYS A 493 -15.94 -31.50 -18.70
N THR A 494 -14.89 -30.69 -18.75
CA THR A 494 -13.97 -30.64 -19.91
C THR A 494 -12.76 -31.56 -19.75
N LYS A 495 -12.50 -32.07 -18.54
CA LYS A 495 -11.32 -32.88 -18.20
C LYS A 495 -9.98 -32.18 -18.43
N LEU A 496 -10.00 -30.86 -18.63
CA LEU A 496 -8.80 -30.04 -18.70
C LEU A 496 -8.15 -29.93 -17.32
N VAL A 497 -6.83 -30.13 -17.27
CA VAL A 497 -6.05 -30.08 -16.03
C VAL A 497 -5.16 -28.83 -16.02
N THR A 498 -5.20 -28.09 -14.92
CA THR A 498 -4.31 -26.94 -14.65
C THR A 498 -3.35 -27.30 -13.52
N TYR A 499 -2.07 -26.91 -13.63
CA TYR A 499 -1.04 -27.24 -12.65
C TYR A 499 -0.54 -25.98 -11.94
N TRP A 500 -0.55 -26.02 -10.62
CA TRP A 500 -0.03 -24.96 -9.77
C TRP A 500 1.14 -25.48 -8.94
N GLU A 501 2.12 -24.62 -8.72
CA GLU A 501 3.27 -24.89 -7.87
C GLU A 501 3.53 -23.69 -6.96
N VAL A 502 3.85 -23.97 -5.71
CA VAL A 502 4.11 -22.95 -4.70
C VAL A 502 5.59 -22.64 -4.60
N PHE A 503 5.94 -21.36 -4.64
CA PHE A 503 7.31 -20.87 -4.59
C PHE A 503 7.47 -19.76 -3.56
N THR A 504 8.71 -19.34 -3.37
CA THR A 504 9.08 -18.15 -2.61
C THR A 504 10.10 -17.35 -3.42
N ASP A 505 9.91 -16.03 -3.49
CA ASP A 505 10.81 -15.16 -4.25
C ASP A 505 12.02 -14.67 -3.41
N ALA A 506 12.91 -13.88 -4.03
CA ALA A 506 14.09 -13.32 -3.37
C ALA A 506 13.77 -12.34 -2.22
N TYR A 507 12.52 -11.90 -2.09
CA TYR A 507 12.03 -11.04 -1.00
C TYR A 507 11.28 -11.83 0.07
N ASN A 508 11.38 -13.17 0.05
CA ASN A 508 10.71 -14.08 0.95
C ASN A 508 9.17 -14.00 0.88
N ARG A 509 8.62 -13.62 -0.28
CA ARG A 509 7.16 -13.63 -0.53
C ARG A 509 6.76 -14.97 -1.12
N THR A 510 5.81 -15.64 -0.49
CA THR A 510 5.26 -16.89 -0.99
C THR A 510 4.20 -16.62 -2.06
N TYR A 511 4.21 -17.41 -3.13
CA TYR A 511 3.25 -17.28 -4.22
C TYR A 511 2.90 -18.62 -4.85
N ILE A 512 1.70 -18.69 -5.42
CA ILE A 512 1.24 -19.80 -6.27
C ILE A 512 1.49 -19.39 -7.72
N HIS A 513 2.19 -20.23 -8.48
CA HIS A 513 2.42 -20.05 -9.91
C HIS A 513 1.60 -21.06 -10.71
N CYS A 514 0.83 -20.57 -11.69
CA CYS A 514 0.10 -21.40 -12.65
C CYS A 514 0.88 -21.51 -13.96
N VAL A 515 1.37 -22.72 -14.26
CA VAL A 515 2.26 -22.98 -15.40
C VAL A 515 1.59 -22.66 -16.75
N GLN A 516 0.31 -22.99 -16.90
CA GLN A 516 -0.41 -22.81 -18.16
C GLN A 516 -0.70 -21.33 -18.48
N SER A 517 -1.04 -20.54 -17.45
CA SER A 517 -1.47 -19.15 -17.62
C SER A 517 -0.37 -18.12 -17.32
N GLN A 518 0.81 -18.57 -16.88
CA GLN A 518 1.91 -17.71 -16.42
C GLN A 518 1.43 -16.64 -15.41
N SER A 519 0.52 -17.06 -14.53
CA SER A 519 -0.10 -16.20 -13.51
C SER A 519 0.43 -16.54 -12.12
N TYR A 520 0.52 -15.52 -11.28
CA TYR A 520 1.11 -15.53 -9.95
C TYR A 520 0.12 -14.96 -8.93
N ALA A 521 -0.12 -15.67 -7.85
CA ALA A 521 -0.94 -15.20 -6.73
C ALA A 521 -0.11 -15.21 -5.45
N TYR A 522 0.19 -14.03 -4.92
CA TYR A 522 1.02 -13.85 -3.72
C TYR A 522 0.13 -13.87 -2.48
N PHE A 523 0.58 -14.56 -1.43
CA PHE A 523 -0.21 -14.73 -0.20
C PHE A 523 0.66 -14.78 1.05
N VAL A 524 0.01 -14.60 2.19
CA VAL A 524 0.57 -14.79 3.53
C VAL A 524 -0.32 -15.78 4.28
N ASN A 525 0.31 -16.74 4.94
CA ASN A 525 -0.32 -17.62 5.91
C ASN A 525 0.44 -17.49 7.23
N ASP A 526 -0.22 -16.94 8.27
CA ASP A 526 0.39 -16.70 9.58
C ASP A 526 -0.02 -17.73 10.66
N GLY A 527 -0.64 -18.83 10.24
CA GLY A 527 -1.15 -19.89 11.10
C GLY A 527 -2.54 -19.60 11.69
N THR A 528 -3.08 -18.39 11.58
CA THR A 528 -4.45 -18.05 11.98
C THR A 528 -5.31 -17.58 10.80
N MET A 529 -4.67 -16.91 9.84
CA MET A 529 -5.30 -16.35 8.66
C MET A 529 -4.46 -16.67 7.41
N LEU A 530 -5.14 -17.07 6.34
CA LEU A 530 -4.61 -17.02 4.97
C LEU A 530 -5.17 -15.77 4.28
N TYR A 531 -4.34 -15.00 3.58
CA TYR A 531 -4.84 -13.92 2.73
C TYR A 531 -3.91 -13.62 1.57
N PHE A 532 -4.49 -13.24 0.44
CA PHE A 532 -3.72 -12.87 -0.75
C PHE A 532 -3.35 -11.39 -0.73
N THR A 533 -2.09 -11.10 -1.07
CA THR A 533 -1.52 -9.74 -1.07
C THR A 533 -1.51 -9.11 -2.44
N ASP A 534 -1.25 -9.89 -3.50
CA ASP A 534 -1.19 -9.39 -4.88
C ASP A 534 -1.48 -10.50 -5.91
N PHE A 535 -1.82 -10.10 -7.13
CA PHE A 535 -2.01 -11.00 -8.26
C PHE A 535 -1.42 -10.39 -9.54
N GLU A 536 -0.65 -11.18 -10.27
CA GLU A 536 -0.06 -10.80 -11.55
C GLU A 536 -0.32 -11.88 -12.60
N GLY A 537 -0.75 -11.49 -13.80
CA GLY A 537 -1.04 -12.41 -14.90
C GLY A 537 -2.46 -12.29 -15.44
N ASP A 538 -2.97 -13.39 -15.99
CA ASP A 538 -4.25 -13.44 -16.68
C ASP A 538 -5.43 -13.48 -15.70
N LYS A 539 -6.28 -12.45 -15.77
CA LYS A 539 -7.50 -12.29 -14.95
C LYS A 539 -8.65 -13.20 -15.40
N THR A 540 -8.48 -13.99 -16.46
CA THR A 540 -9.43 -15.03 -16.87
C THR A 540 -9.02 -16.43 -16.41
N SER A 541 -7.83 -16.57 -15.83
CA SER A 541 -7.29 -17.84 -15.37
C SER A 541 -8.06 -18.43 -14.17
N LEU A 542 -7.92 -19.75 -13.98
CA LEU A 542 -8.44 -20.43 -12.79
C LEU A 542 -7.80 -19.90 -11.50
N LEU A 543 -6.49 -19.60 -11.55
CA LEU A 543 -5.76 -19.08 -10.40
C LEU A 543 -6.30 -17.70 -9.98
N PHE A 544 -6.68 -16.84 -10.93
CA PHE A 544 -7.33 -15.56 -10.60
C PHE A 544 -8.65 -15.76 -9.86
N ASN A 545 -9.46 -16.74 -10.29
CA ASN A 545 -10.71 -17.05 -9.59
C ASN A 545 -10.46 -17.63 -8.20
N PHE A 546 -9.44 -18.45 -8.02
CA PHE A 546 -9.05 -18.97 -6.71
C PHE A 546 -8.52 -17.86 -5.78
N TYR A 547 -7.71 -16.94 -6.30
CA TYR A 547 -7.29 -15.72 -5.60
C TYR A 547 -8.48 -14.91 -5.08
N LEU A 548 -9.56 -14.80 -5.85
CA LEU A 548 -10.79 -14.15 -5.42
C LEU A 548 -11.60 -14.99 -4.43
N ALA A 549 -11.63 -16.32 -4.61
CA ALA A 549 -12.39 -17.22 -3.76
C ALA A 549 -11.82 -17.34 -2.34
N ALA A 550 -10.49 -17.45 -2.22
CA ALA A 550 -9.75 -17.58 -0.97
C ALA A 550 -9.05 -16.26 -0.57
N TYR A 551 -9.60 -15.11 -0.98
CA TYR A 551 -8.96 -13.81 -0.86
C TYR A 551 -8.50 -13.48 0.56
N ARG A 552 -9.32 -13.83 1.55
CA ARG A 552 -8.99 -13.82 2.98
C ARG A 552 -9.77 -14.93 3.68
N GLN A 553 -9.08 -15.88 4.30
CA GLN A 553 -9.67 -17.04 4.93
C GLN A 553 -9.20 -17.22 6.37
N LEU A 554 -10.15 -17.22 7.30
CA LEU A 554 -9.92 -17.58 8.69
C LEU A 554 -9.66 -19.09 8.77
N LEU A 555 -8.58 -19.49 9.47
CA LEU A 555 -8.20 -20.90 9.66
C LEU A 555 -8.84 -21.53 10.92
N GLY A 556 -9.86 -20.88 11.48
CA GLY A 556 -10.68 -21.37 12.59
C GLY A 556 -12.15 -21.45 12.17
N TYR A 557 -12.86 -22.47 12.67
CA TYR A 557 -14.28 -22.66 12.40
C TYR A 557 -15.14 -22.06 13.52
N TYR A 558 -16.11 -21.23 13.13
CA TYR A 558 -17.14 -20.69 14.00
C TYR A 558 -18.44 -20.59 13.22
N GLU A 559 -19.52 -21.04 13.84
CA GLU A 559 -20.85 -20.94 13.24
C GLU A 559 -21.21 -19.47 12.96
N ASN A 560 -21.74 -19.20 11.76
CA ASN A 560 -22.19 -17.87 11.32
C ASN A 560 -21.13 -16.76 11.31
N ILE A 561 -19.83 -17.10 11.33
CA ILE A 561 -18.78 -16.09 11.21
C ILE A 561 -18.63 -15.63 9.76
N ASN A 562 -18.53 -14.31 9.58
CA ASN A 562 -18.35 -13.70 8.26
C ASN A 562 -17.00 -12.99 8.22
N VAL A 563 -16.14 -13.42 7.32
CA VAL A 563 -14.84 -12.79 7.04
C VAL A 563 -15.02 -11.79 5.92
N GLN A 564 -14.72 -10.52 6.17
CA GLN A 564 -14.86 -9.44 5.18
C GLN A 564 -13.50 -8.84 4.81
N ASP A 565 -13.33 -8.47 3.54
CA ASP A 565 -12.14 -7.77 3.04
C ASP A 565 -12.50 -6.89 1.81
N ASN A 566 -11.58 -6.02 1.36
CA ASN A 566 -11.76 -5.14 0.22
C ASN A 566 -10.87 -5.57 -0.94
N VAL A 567 -11.46 -5.95 -2.07
CA VAL A 567 -10.72 -6.38 -3.27
C VAL A 567 -10.43 -5.17 -4.17
N PRO A 568 -9.25 -5.09 -4.83
CA PRO A 568 -8.98 -4.08 -5.83
C PRO A 568 -10.02 -4.12 -6.96
N LEU A 569 -10.75 -3.04 -7.14
CA LEU A 569 -11.80 -2.99 -8.15
C LEU A 569 -11.27 -2.97 -9.59
N VAL A 570 -9.99 -2.66 -9.80
CA VAL A 570 -9.31 -2.73 -11.11
C VAL A 570 -9.45 -4.12 -11.74
N HIS A 571 -9.81 -5.14 -10.97
CA HIS A 571 -10.15 -6.46 -11.48
C HIS A 571 -11.55 -6.59 -12.13
N PHE A 572 -12.50 -5.72 -11.79
CA PHE A 572 -13.91 -5.85 -12.15
C PHE A 572 -14.43 -4.73 -13.03
N ASN A 573 -13.86 -3.52 -12.97
CA ASN A 573 -14.35 -2.38 -13.73
C ASN A 573 -14.26 -2.61 -15.24
N ASN A 574 -15.33 -2.24 -15.95
CA ASN A 574 -15.26 -2.12 -17.39
C ASN A 574 -14.36 -0.92 -17.76
N LYS A 575 -13.85 -0.90 -18.99
CA LYS A 575 -12.90 0.13 -19.44
C LYS A 575 -13.48 1.55 -19.34
N ILE A 576 -14.79 1.72 -19.52
CA ILE A 576 -15.46 3.02 -19.50
C ILE A 576 -15.55 3.59 -18.08
N VAL A 577 -16.02 2.80 -17.12
CA VAL A 577 -16.11 3.22 -15.71
C VAL A 577 -14.71 3.50 -15.17
N LEU A 578 -13.74 2.63 -15.49
CA LEU A 578 -12.35 2.86 -15.09
C LEU A 578 -11.80 4.16 -15.66
N PHE A 579 -12.05 4.45 -16.94
CA PHE A 579 -11.62 5.69 -17.59
C PHE A 579 -12.07 6.94 -16.83
N PHE A 580 -13.34 7.02 -16.44
CA PHE A 580 -13.84 8.16 -15.64
C PHE A 580 -13.36 8.11 -14.18
N GLN A 581 -13.26 6.92 -13.59
CA GLN A 581 -12.75 6.74 -12.23
C GLN A 581 -11.30 7.21 -12.11
N ASP A 582 -10.47 7.03 -13.13
CA ASP A 582 -9.06 7.41 -13.08
C ASP A 582 -8.85 8.93 -12.96
N PHE A 583 -9.71 9.75 -13.56
CA PHE A 583 -9.67 11.21 -13.40
C PHE A 583 -9.96 11.65 -11.96
N ILE A 584 -10.83 10.91 -11.27
CA ILE A 584 -11.33 11.28 -9.93
C ILE A 584 -10.59 10.51 -8.83
N ALA A 585 -9.88 9.42 -9.17
CA ALA A 585 -9.21 8.53 -8.22
C ALA A 585 -8.31 9.24 -7.18
N PRO A 586 -7.57 10.32 -7.51
CA PRO A 586 -6.81 11.08 -6.51
C PRO A 586 -7.66 11.71 -5.40
N PHE A 587 -8.94 11.93 -5.66
CA PHE A 587 -9.86 12.63 -4.75
C PHE A 587 -10.90 11.69 -4.15
N TYR A 588 -11.44 10.77 -4.95
CA TYR A 588 -12.55 9.91 -4.55
C TYR A 588 -12.67 8.66 -5.41
N LEU A 589 -12.81 7.50 -4.75
CA LEU A 589 -13.18 6.24 -5.39
C LEU A 589 -14.70 6.06 -5.28
N PHE A 590 -15.44 6.27 -6.38
CA PHE A 590 -16.89 6.07 -6.43
C PHE A 590 -17.28 4.62 -6.67
N THR A 591 -16.30 3.72 -6.63
CA THR A 591 -16.47 2.31 -6.94
C THR A 591 -15.74 1.46 -5.90
N ASN A 592 -16.34 0.33 -5.48
CA ASN A 592 -15.76 -0.57 -4.48
C ASN A 592 -16.06 -2.04 -4.79
N ALA A 593 -15.20 -2.94 -4.32
CA ALA A 593 -15.42 -4.39 -4.38
C ALA A 593 -15.19 -4.99 -3.01
N ASN A 594 -16.21 -5.63 -2.48
CA ASN A 594 -16.17 -6.25 -1.17
C ASN A 594 -16.11 -7.77 -1.34
N TYR A 595 -15.26 -8.39 -0.54
CA TYR A 595 -15.20 -9.83 -0.35
C TYR A 595 -15.89 -10.20 0.95
N SER A 596 -16.65 -11.29 0.92
CA SER A 596 -17.20 -11.92 2.12
C SER A 596 -17.06 -13.43 2.02
N ALA A 597 -16.67 -14.10 3.10
CA ALA A 597 -16.62 -15.55 3.19
C ALA A 597 -17.30 -16.06 4.47
N THR A 598 -18.05 -17.15 4.32
CA THR A 598 -18.83 -17.79 5.37
C THR A 598 -18.77 -19.31 5.21
N PHE A 599 -18.89 -20.04 6.31
CA PHE A 599 -19.03 -21.49 6.27
C PHE A 599 -20.49 -21.87 6.01
N THR A 600 -20.77 -22.63 4.95
CA THR A 600 -22.14 -23.02 4.57
C THR A 600 -22.48 -24.46 4.96
N TYR A 601 -21.47 -25.31 5.11
CA TYR A 601 -21.64 -26.69 5.52
C TYR A 601 -20.47 -27.13 6.39
N VAL A 602 -20.79 -27.91 7.43
CA VAL A 602 -19.84 -28.65 8.24
C VAL A 602 -20.47 -29.99 8.57
N ASP A 603 -19.68 -31.05 8.63
CA ASP A 603 -20.14 -32.38 9.06
C ASP A 603 -20.25 -32.49 10.59
N ASP A 604 -19.25 -31.99 11.32
CA ASP A 604 -19.23 -31.92 12.78
C ASP A 604 -18.71 -30.55 13.24
N ALA A 605 -19.42 -29.89 14.17
CA ALA A 605 -19.09 -28.53 14.60
C ALA A 605 -17.85 -28.43 15.50
N TYR A 606 -17.43 -29.52 16.14
CA TYR A 606 -16.32 -29.57 17.09
C TYR A 606 -15.06 -30.17 16.46
N ALA A 607 -15.22 -31.20 15.63
CA ALA A 607 -14.13 -31.86 14.91
C ALA A 607 -14.46 -32.04 13.41
N PRO A 608 -14.54 -30.93 12.63
CA PRO A 608 -14.85 -30.99 11.20
C PRO A 608 -13.88 -31.89 10.42
N GLN A 609 -14.38 -32.88 9.69
CA GLN A 609 -13.61 -33.63 8.69
C GLN A 609 -13.97 -33.19 7.26
N GLN A 610 -15.12 -32.55 7.09
CA GLN A 610 -15.59 -31.96 5.85
C GLN A 610 -16.24 -30.60 6.09
N LEU A 611 -15.83 -29.60 5.32
CA LEU A 611 -16.31 -28.24 5.47
C LEU A 611 -16.41 -27.55 4.11
N VAL A 612 -17.45 -26.72 3.92
CA VAL A 612 -17.63 -25.90 2.71
C VAL A 612 -17.59 -24.43 3.07
N ILE A 613 -16.68 -23.71 2.41
CA ILE A 613 -16.58 -22.25 2.49
C ILE A 613 -17.27 -21.70 1.25
N ALA A 614 -18.30 -20.88 1.45
CA ALA A 614 -18.83 -20.05 0.38
C ALA A 614 -18.25 -18.65 0.50
N SER A 615 -17.75 -18.12 -0.62
CA SER A 615 -17.29 -16.74 -0.69
C SER A 615 -17.93 -15.99 -1.85
N GLU A 616 -18.07 -14.69 -1.67
CA GLU A 616 -18.70 -13.79 -2.62
C GLU A 616 -17.80 -12.57 -2.82
N VAL A 617 -17.63 -12.17 -4.08
CA VAL A 617 -17.10 -10.85 -4.43
C VAL A 617 -18.19 -10.02 -5.08
N ASN A 618 -18.51 -8.90 -4.45
CA ASN A 618 -19.55 -7.98 -4.89
C ASN A 618 -18.93 -6.62 -5.24
N ALA A 619 -18.93 -6.30 -6.53
CA ALA A 619 -18.43 -5.04 -7.08
C ALA A 619 -19.59 -4.07 -7.33
N LYS A 620 -19.48 -2.87 -6.77
CA LYS A 620 -20.48 -1.80 -6.84
C LYS A 620 -19.91 -0.53 -7.47
N VAL A 621 -20.77 0.17 -8.19
CA VAL A 621 -20.58 1.56 -8.61
C VAL A 621 -21.57 2.38 -7.79
N MET A 622 -21.06 3.26 -6.94
CA MET A 622 -21.81 3.95 -5.89
C MET A 622 -22.58 2.93 -5.04
N ASN A 623 -23.91 2.84 -5.20
CA ASN A 623 -24.77 1.89 -4.46
C ASN A 623 -25.34 0.75 -5.31
N LYS A 624 -24.99 0.66 -6.61
CA LYS A 624 -25.52 -0.37 -7.51
C LYS A 624 -24.47 -1.46 -7.76
N THR A 625 -24.81 -2.71 -7.44
CA THR A 625 -24.00 -3.88 -7.80
C THR A 625 -24.06 -4.12 -9.31
N PHE A 626 -22.90 -4.21 -9.95
CA PHE A 626 -22.81 -4.50 -11.39
C PHE A 626 -22.17 -5.86 -11.68
N LYS A 627 -21.38 -6.40 -10.75
CA LYS A 627 -20.76 -7.72 -10.86
C LYS A 627 -20.74 -8.41 -9.50
N LYS A 628 -21.23 -9.64 -9.49
CA LYS A 628 -21.24 -10.54 -8.33
C LYS A 628 -20.78 -11.91 -8.81
N ILE A 629 -19.78 -12.46 -8.13
CA ILE A 629 -19.28 -13.82 -8.38
C ILE A 629 -19.30 -14.55 -7.05
N ASN A 630 -19.83 -15.77 -7.04
CA ASN A 630 -19.81 -16.62 -5.87
C ASN A 630 -18.89 -17.82 -6.12
N TYR A 631 -18.27 -18.28 -5.06
CA TYR A 631 -17.33 -19.38 -5.07
C TYR A 631 -17.65 -20.35 -3.93
N GLU A 632 -17.36 -21.62 -4.13
CA GLU A 632 -17.39 -22.62 -3.05
C GLU A 632 -16.06 -23.38 -3.03
N LEU A 633 -15.52 -23.55 -1.83
CA LEU A 633 -14.33 -24.36 -1.56
C LEU A 633 -14.74 -25.49 -0.63
N GLU A 634 -14.65 -26.73 -1.11
CA GLU A 634 -14.89 -27.93 -0.32
C GLU A 634 -13.55 -28.45 0.21
N LEU A 635 -13.46 -28.53 1.53
CA LEU A 635 -12.34 -29.12 2.25
C LEU A 635 -12.77 -30.47 2.79
N LYS A 636 -11.95 -31.49 2.59
CA LYS A 636 -12.19 -32.85 3.10
C LYS A 636 -10.87 -33.59 3.25
N ASP A 637 -10.78 -34.45 4.26
CA ASP A 637 -9.62 -35.33 4.48
C ASP A 637 -8.28 -34.55 4.51
N ASN A 638 -8.27 -33.40 5.20
CA ASN A 638 -7.12 -32.49 5.33
C ASN A 638 -6.58 -31.93 4.00
N LYS A 639 -7.45 -31.81 2.98
CA LYS A 639 -7.11 -31.28 1.66
C LYS A 639 -8.22 -30.38 1.11
N LEU A 640 -7.82 -29.42 0.29
CA LEU A 640 -8.73 -28.77 -0.66
C LEU A 640 -9.15 -29.81 -1.70
N ARG A 641 -10.43 -30.22 -1.67
CA ARG A 641 -10.97 -31.28 -2.52
C ARG A 641 -11.60 -30.71 -3.79
N LYS A 642 -12.40 -29.65 -3.63
CA LYS A 642 -13.20 -29.11 -4.73
C LYS A 642 -13.21 -27.59 -4.71
N PHE A 643 -13.17 -27.00 -5.91
CA PHE A 643 -13.34 -25.57 -6.12
C PHE A 643 -14.43 -25.34 -7.18
N ILE A 644 -15.47 -24.61 -6.80
CA ILE A 644 -16.63 -24.32 -7.66
C ILE A 644 -16.75 -22.81 -7.87
N ILE A 645 -17.00 -22.42 -9.12
CA ILE A 645 -17.20 -21.04 -9.53
C ILE A 645 -18.63 -20.89 -10.04
N HIS A 646 -19.39 -20.00 -9.42
CA HIS A 646 -20.74 -19.62 -9.84
C HIS A 646 -20.72 -18.22 -10.46
N ASN A 647 -20.91 -18.15 -11.77
CA ASN A 647 -20.95 -16.88 -12.51
C ASN A 647 -22.24 -16.78 -13.33
N LYS A 648 -23.22 -16.05 -12.78
CA LYS A 648 -24.57 -15.81 -13.34
C LYS A 648 -25.31 -17.10 -13.75
N ASN A 649 -24.98 -17.65 -14.92
CA ASN A 649 -25.64 -18.82 -15.52
C ASN A 649 -24.68 -20.00 -15.77
N LYS A 650 -23.40 -19.87 -15.42
CA LYS A 650 -22.39 -20.92 -15.59
C LYS A 650 -21.85 -21.34 -14.22
N THR A 651 -21.89 -22.64 -13.98
CA THR A 651 -21.20 -23.28 -12.86
C THR A 651 -20.10 -24.17 -13.42
N GLU A 652 -18.88 -23.86 -13.02
CA GLU A 652 -17.67 -24.63 -13.33
C GLU A 652 -17.12 -25.21 -12.04
N SER A 653 -16.63 -26.44 -12.12
CA SER A 653 -16.26 -27.22 -10.95
C SER A 653 -14.96 -27.94 -11.23
N TYR A 654 -14.05 -27.86 -10.26
CA TYR A 654 -12.68 -28.33 -10.37
C TYR A 654 -12.36 -29.24 -9.19
N ILE A 655 -11.87 -30.44 -9.48
CA ILE A 655 -11.35 -31.37 -8.49
C ILE A 655 -9.88 -31.03 -8.28
N CYS A 656 -9.51 -30.79 -7.03
CA CYS A 656 -8.15 -30.48 -6.62
C CYS A 656 -7.47 -31.76 -6.12
N THR A 657 -6.30 -32.06 -6.67
CA THR A 657 -5.44 -33.16 -6.24
C THR A 657 -4.04 -32.63 -5.98
N ARG A 658 -3.50 -32.98 -4.81
CA ARG A 658 -2.12 -32.65 -4.47
C ARG A 658 -1.18 -33.69 -5.08
N ILE A 659 -0.22 -33.22 -5.86
CA ILE A 659 0.79 -34.05 -6.53
C ILE A 659 2.03 -34.01 -5.65
N ASN A 660 2.53 -35.19 -5.29
CA ASN A 660 3.78 -35.32 -4.53
C ASN A 660 5.00 -35.07 -5.41
#